data_AF-A0A9E5SCH9-F1
#
_entry.id   AF-A0A9E5SCH9-F1
#
_cell.length_a   1.000
_cell.length_b   1.000
_cell.length_c   1.000
_cell.angle_alpha   90.00
_cell.angle_beta   90.00
_cell.angle_gamma   90.00
#
_symmetry.space_group_name_H-M   'P 1'
#
loop_
_entity.id
_entity.type
_entity.pdbx_description
1 polymer ?
#
loop_
_entity_poly.entity_id
_entity_poly.type
_entity_poly.pdbx_seq_one_letter_code
_entity_poly.pdbx_strand_id
1 'polypeptide(L)'
;MKCHECERLISDESVFCMYCGTPIDFEETKMSDIRSQTDDLRAPQRLLPGESEEMRLKTVQKRPGHLFQDPLTLALACLSTMLIVALGVLLFGKTIRQYLIEKINPQATSLSVRSIGDSYETSEVTVPKAKLTLEFDSPQVQLRAGEYILLSDYLKGDTGEAVSWESSDTSRISIDSSGVVTSSLPGTEAIITARFISNPEVSASVKVVCISDSAIALSEILSDINDGEANISTITYEQVIYSPKPRMDTLTWDKSVFYTLEDSMPNSEEDGLINSYRIEKRRMVDATTGNSIDFEIFRSPALGIINKITSIEYLKDNTLRITDYYYQDDGKLNFVFTHIDSTYTPTYASPAMAGERYYFNDDVMVKWRQVDEEQQLTDIVIGENELNNTSGSEPLLYSQLEPEICDAYDLKEKSILNRAYITYNSVIQEPQSRRIIGSVADTSGVPISGATYRLIALNHNRVEVYVGLTDENGMYSIQVPEDGNLYGLIVFKDGYEEVECHRLIQTALVPDEFQPTIVLSESDEENKEVCILVVDAVTMTTVLWDDGIKSQMQRISAATIHLRSGLENFDGEIIETLKSDGHGIACTALPPGAYTAEIIAPNRTTLYQTVVASDAATTIRAVMNPIPDPGEIRIVLTWDKAPQDLDAHLFTPFNESDAGTAYHIWFGNRQDQSGNRLDIDTTEGYGPETVTIDSLQDGVYKYYVTDYTNCILDQTASQELSRSGATVSLYTQDGLAGRFYVPVLQNGVIWEVFEIRNKSVVPIQRYYSNIADKPWWTTDKS
;
A
#
# COMPACT_ATOMS: atom_id res chain seq x y z
N MET A 1 1.72 8.99 -23.85
CA MET A 1 0.87 10.16 -23.47
C MET A 1 0.77 10.28 -21.95
N LYS A 2 0.30 11.41 -21.40
CA LYS A 2 -0.12 11.50 -20.00
C LYS A 2 -1.66 11.44 -19.96
N CYS A 3 -2.23 10.65 -19.07
CA CYS A 3 -3.68 10.64 -18.87
C CYS A 3 -4.14 12.04 -18.44
N HIS A 4 -5.18 12.58 -19.06
CA HIS A 4 -5.69 13.91 -18.71
C HIS A 4 -6.39 13.96 -17.35
N GLU A 5 -6.87 12.81 -16.87
CA GLU A 5 -7.58 12.69 -15.60
C GLU A 5 -6.64 12.41 -14.41
N CYS A 6 -5.63 11.55 -14.58
CA CYS A 6 -4.75 11.13 -13.47
C CYS A 6 -3.26 11.49 -13.67
N GLU A 7 -2.92 12.18 -14.76
CA GLU A 7 -1.56 12.65 -15.12
C GLU A 7 -0.45 11.59 -15.24
N ARG A 8 -0.78 10.31 -15.05
CA ARG A 8 0.14 9.18 -15.19
C ARG A 8 0.52 8.97 -16.66
N LEU A 9 1.76 8.53 -16.88
CA LEU A 9 2.25 8.14 -18.20
C LEU A 9 1.51 6.88 -18.66
N ILE A 10 1.00 6.93 -19.88
CA ILE A 10 0.22 5.89 -20.56
C ILE A 10 0.73 5.77 -22.00
N SER A 11 0.54 4.63 -22.67
CA SER A 11 0.95 4.47 -24.07
C SER A 11 0.11 5.38 -25.00
N ASP A 12 0.66 5.76 -26.14
CA ASP A 12 -0.05 6.48 -27.22
C ASP A 12 -0.88 5.54 -28.11
N GLU A 13 -0.94 4.25 -27.79
CA GLU A 13 -1.81 3.26 -28.44
C GLU A 13 -2.88 2.68 -27.48
N SER A 14 -2.88 3.10 -26.21
CA SER A 14 -3.86 2.67 -25.23
C SER A 14 -5.25 3.25 -25.55
N VAL A 15 -6.30 2.42 -25.40
CA VAL A 15 -7.70 2.82 -25.66
C VAL A 15 -8.35 3.44 -24.41
N PHE A 16 -7.75 3.25 -23.23
CA PHE A 16 -8.14 3.86 -21.95
C PHE A 16 -6.97 3.91 -20.97
N CYS A 17 -7.07 4.75 -19.93
CA CYS A 17 -6.10 4.83 -18.85
C CYS A 17 -6.34 3.74 -17.80
N MET A 18 -5.39 2.82 -17.65
CA MET A 18 -5.46 1.70 -16.70
C MET A 18 -5.58 2.10 -15.22
N TYR A 19 -5.29 3.35 -14.87
CA TYR A 19 -5.29 3.81 -13.47
C TYR A 19 -6.59 4.50 -13.04
N CYS A 20 -7.35 5.02 -13.99
CA CYS A 20 -8.57 5.76 -13.68
C CYS A 20 -9.74 5.44 -14.63
N GLY A 21 -9.57 4.48 -15.54
CA GLY A 21 -10.59 4.01 -16.47
C GLY A 21 -10.93 5.00 -17.58
N THR A 22 -10.24 6.15 -17.67
CA THR A 22 -10.58 7.22 -18.61
C THR A 22 -10.33 6.77 -20.06
N PRO A 23 -11.35 6.76 -20.94
CA PRO A 23 -11.18 6.48 -22.36
C PRO A 23 -10.20 7.48 -23.00
N ILE A 24 -9.35 7.00 -23.91
CA ILE A 24 -8.40 7.85 -24.62
C ILE A 24 -9.01 8.15 -25.99
N ASP A 25 -9.66 9.31 -26.10
CA ASP A 25 -10.19 9.78 -27.39
C ASP A 25 -9.05 10.32 -28.26
N PHE A 26 -8.81 9.68 -29.41
CA PHE A 26 -7.76 10.04 -30.36
C PHE A 26 -8.15 11.24 -31.25
N GLU A 27 -9.40 11.70 -31.18
CA GLU A 27 -9.89 12.86 -31.91
C GLU A 27 -10.17 14.04 -30.96
N GLU A 28 -9.14 14.84 -30.67
CA GLU A 28 -9.18 16.32 -30.67
C GLU A 28 -7.93 16.90 -30.00
N THR A 29 -6.79 16.88 -30.69
CA THR A 29 -5.74 17.88 -30.45
C THR A 29 -5.97 19.07 -31.39
N LYS A 30 -6.94 19.93 -31.05
CA LYS A 30 -6.95 21.31 -31.54
C LYS A 30 -6.99 22.29 -30.38
N MET A 31 -5.79 22.79 -30.12
CA MET A 31 -5.46 23.92 -29.28
C MET A 31 -6.20 25.18 -29.77
N SER A 32 -7.17 25.68 -29.00
CA SER A 32 -7.47 27.12 -28.92
C SER A 32 -8.30 27.49 -27.68
N ASP A 33 -7.78 28.50 -26.98
CA ASP A 33 -8.44 29.45 -26.08
C ASP A 33 -8.74 29.03 -24.63
N ILE A 34 -7.71 29.24 -23.82
CA ILE A 34 -7.77 29.71 -22.43
C ILE A 34 -8.84 30.80 -22.30
N ARG A 35 -9.96 30.48 -21.66
CA ARG A 35 -10.79 31.46 -20.97
C ARG A 35 -11.16 30.93 -19.59
N SER A 36 -10.81 31.75 -18.60
CA SER A 36 -11.19 31.67 -17.20
C SER A 36 -12.69 31.42 -17.01
N GLN A 37 -13.02 30.31 -16.37
CA GLN A 37 -14.22 30.17 -15.53
C GLN A 37 -13.83 29.47 -14.24
N THR A 38 -13.11 30.20 -13.39
CA THR A 38 -13.31 30.09 -11.95
C THR A 38 -14.61 30.84 -11.65
N ASP A 39 -15.74 30.14 -11.60
CA ASP A 39 -16.87 30.47 -10.74
C ASP A 39 -17.96 29.39 -10.85
N ASP A 40 -18.44 28.96 -9.68
CA ASP A 40 -19.65 28.19 -9.40
C ASP A 40 -19.69 26.66 -9.67
N LEU A 41 -18.90 25.90 -8.88
CA LEU A 41 -19.28 24.56 -8.45
C LEU A 41 -19.23 24.46 -6.92
N ARG A 42 -20.13 25.18 -6.24
CA ARG A 42 -20.64 24.66 -4.97
C ARG A 42 -21.69 23.63 -5.33
N ALA A 43 -21.32 22.35 -5.25
CA ALA A 43 -22.31 21.28 -5.19
C ALA A 43 -23.37 21.68 -4.15
N PRO A 44 -24.68 21.57 -4.46
CA PRO A 44 -25.70 21.84 -3.46
C PRO A 44 -25.40 20.97 -2.24
N GLN A 45 -25.27 21.63 -1.10
CA GLN A 45 -24.87 21.06 0.19
C GLN A 45 -25.98 20.11 0.68
N ARG A 46 -26.08 18.93 0.06
CA ARG A 46 -27.08 17.88 0.33
C ARG A 46 -26.87 17.34 1.74
N LEU A 47 -27.95 17.06 2.45
CA LEU A 47 -27.90 16.43 3.77
C LEU A 47 -27.29 15.03 3.62
N LEU A 48 -26.47 14.62 4.58
CA LEU A 48 -26.00 13.24 4.64
C LEU A 48 -27.19 12.31 4.97
N PRO A 49 -27.16 11.03 4.58
CA PRO A 49 -28.19 10.07 4.94
C PRO A 49 -28.46 10.03 6.46
N GLY A 50 -29.73 10.10 6.82
CA GLY A 50 -30.19 10.11 8.22
C GLY A 50 -30.08 11.48 8.92
N GLU A 51 -29.57 12.55 8.28
CA GLU A 51 -29.58 13.89 8.86
C GLU A 51 -30.94 14.58 8.74
N SER A 52 -31.48 15.06 9.86
CA SER A 52 -32.61 15.99 9.85
C SER A 52 -32.13 17.43 9.60
N GLU A 53 -32.95 18.27 8.95
CA GLU A 53 -32.65 19.70 8.77
C GLU A 53 -32.32 20.41 10.11
N GLU A 54 -32.92 19.97 11.21
CA GLU A 54 -32.66 20.49 12.57
C GLU A 54 -31.32 20.05 13.17
N MET A 55 -30.79 18.89 12.78
CA MET A 55 -29.51 18.37 13.28
C MET A 55 -28.35 19.20 12.73
N ARG A 56 -28.46 19.64 11.47
CA ARG A 56 -27.49 20.54 10.82
C ARG A 56 -27.42 21.93 11.47
N LEU A 57 -28.54 22.41 12.01
CA LEU A 57 -28.62 23.69 12.75
C LEU A 57 -27.89 23.65 14.10
N LYS A 58 -27.61 22.47 14.65
CA LYS A 58 -26.86 22.33 15.92
C LYS A 58 -25.34 22.22 15.73
N THR A 59 -24.86 21.82 14.55
CA THR A 59 -23.42 21.65 14.25
C THR A 59 -22.72 22.93 13.80
N VAL A 60 -23.46 24.02 13.56
CA VAL A 60 -22.87 25.36 13.45
C VAL A 60 -22.54 25.87 14.86
N GLN A 61 -21.44 25.36 15.44
CA GLN A 61 -20.84 26.02 16.58
C GLN A 61 -20.38 27.42 16.14
N LYS A 62 -21.13 28.43 16.60
CA LYS A 62 -20.68 29.81 16.65
C LYS A 62 -19.29 29.83 17.27
N ARG A 63 -18.28 30.25 16.49
CA ARG A 63 -17.04 30.78 17.05
C ARG A 63 -17.43 31.83 18.12
N PRO A 64 -16.89 31.77 19.35
CA PRO A 64 -17.13 32.82 20.31
C PRO A 64 -16.51 34.11 19.76
N GLY A 65 -17.38 35.07 19.41
CA GLY A 65 -16.98 36.42 19.12
C GLY A 65 -16.44 37.07 20.39
N HIS A 66 -15.14 37.30 20.44
CA HIS A 66 -14.57 38.16 21.46
C HIS A 66 -14.88 39.62 21.14
N LEU A 67 -15.66 40.24 22.02
CA LEU A 67 -15.85 41.68 22.14
C LEU A 67 -14.51 42.38 22.42
N PHE A 68 -14.30 43.49 21.71
CA PHE A 68 -13.43 44.65 21.99
C PHE A 68 -12.52 44.59 23.23
N GLN A 69 -11.20 44.68 23.02
CA GLN A 69 -10.30 45.42 23.91
C GLN A 69 -9.27 46.24 23.12
N ASP A 70 -9.58 47.53 23.01
CA ASP A 70 -8.71 48.72 23.06
C ASP A 70 -7.25 48.64 22.54
N PRO A 71 -6.90 49.31 21.42
CA PRO A 71 -5.53 49.37 20.89
C PRO A 71 -4.51 50.05 21.83
N LEU A 72 -4.96 50.69 22.92
CA LEU A 72 -4.04 51.25 23.92
C LEU A 72 -3.40 50.20 24.84
N THR A 73 -4.01 49.02 24.99
CA THR A 73 -3.51 47.99 25.94
C THR A 73 -2.38 47.14 25.34
N LEU A 74 -2.39 46.92 24.02
CA LEU A 74 -1.33 46.20 23.31
C LEU A 74 -0.05 47.04 23.15
N ALA A 75 -0.20 48.36 23.02
CA ALA A 75 0.94 49.28 22.95
C ALA A 75 1.70 49.39 24.29
N LEU A 76 1.00 49.26 25.43
CA LEU A 76 1.64 49.30 26.76
C LEU A 76 2.30 47.97 27.16
N ALA A 77 1.84 46.82 26.63
CA ALA A 77 2.47 45.52 26.89
C ALA A 77 3.80 45.32 26.09
N CYS A 78 3.91 45.92 24.91
CA CYS A 78 5.17 45.91 24.12
C CYS A 78 6.22 46.91 24.64
N LEU A 79 5.83 47.92 25.43
CA LEU A 79 6.75 48.88 26.04
C LEU A 79 7.35 48.41 27.37
N SER A 80 6.75 47.43 28.07
CA SER A 80 7.28 46.92 29.34
C SER A 80 8.28 45.76 29.19
N THR A 81 8.22 44.97 28.11
CA THR A 81 9.16 43.86 27.87
C THR A 81 10.48 44.34 27.26
N MET A 82 10.45 45.36 26.40
CA MET A 82 11.67 45.99 25.88
C MET A 82 12.45 46.79 26.93
N LEU A 83 11.80 47.31 27.97
CA LEU A 83 12.50 48.01 29.05
C LEU A 83 13.19 47.06 30.05
N ILE A 84 12.70 45.82 30.21
CA ILE A 84 13.27 44.83 31.15
C ILE A 84 14.50 44.12 30.55
N VAL A 85 14.51 43.88 29.23
CA VAL A 85 15.71 43.36 28.54
C VAL A 85 16.78 44.46 28.41
N ALA A 86 16.38 45.72 28.21
CA ALA A 86 17.31 46.84 28.18
C ALA A 86 17.93 47.17 29.55
N LEU A 87 17.18 47.05 30.67
CA LEU A 87 17.74 47.25 32.02
C LEU A 87 18.64 46.09 32.49
N GLY A 88 18.40 44.85 32.03
CA GLY A 88 19.27 43.70 32.34
C GLY A 88 20.66 43.81 31.69
N VAL A 89 20.73 44.40 30.49
CA VAL A 89 22.00 44.63 29.77
C VAL A 89 22.70 45.93 30.22
N LEU A 90 21.96 46.90 30.77
CA LEU A 90 22.52 48.15 31.33
C LEU A 90 23.00 48.06 32.79
N LEU A 91 22.61 47.03 33.55
CA LEU A 91 23.07 46.85 34.94
C LEU A 91 24.21 45.82 35.11
N PHE A 92 24.54 45.03 34.09
CA PHE A 92 25.64 44.05 34.15
C PHE A 92 26.53 43.98 32.89
N GLY A 93 26.45 44.97 32.00
CA GLY A 93 27.25 45.01 30.76
C GLY A 93 28.35 46.05 30.78
N LYS A 94 29.61 45.59 30.80
CA LYS A 94 30.92 46.30 30.79
C LYS A 94 31.42 46.66 32.20
N THR A 95 32.62 46.28 32.66
CA THR A 95 33.87 45.86 32.01
C THR A 95 34.76 45.32 33.13
N ILE A 96 35.58 44.29 32.89
CA ILE A 96 37.04 44.28 33.11
C ILE A 96 37.54 42.86 32.79
N ARG A 97 38.12 42.67 31.61
CA ARG A 97 39.04 41.55 31.36
C ARG A 97 40.21 42.05 30.52
N GLN A 98 41.04 42.87 31.15
CA GLN A 98 42.45 43.05 30.77
C GLN A 98 43.24 43.70 31.92
N TYR A 99 43.97 42.87 32.65
CA TYR A 99 45.19 43.12 33.43
C TYR A 99 45.62 41.69 33.86
N LEU A 100 46.73 41.06 33.49
CA LEU A 100 48.05 41.50 33.07
C LEU A 100 48.61 40.57 31.97
N ILE A 101 49.44 41.14 31.09
CA ILE A 101 50.60 40.43 30.53
C ILE A 101 51.80 40.89 31.35
N GLU A 102 52.55 39.97 31.96
CA GLU A 102 54.00 40.12 32.01
C GLU A 102 54.72 38.76 32.15
N LYS A 103 55.56 38.50 31.14
CA LYS A 103 56.82 37.74 31.15
C LYS A 103 56.81 36.25 31.51
N ILE A 104 57.03 35.48 30.44
CA ILE A 104 57.98 34.37 30.32
C ILE A 104 59.03 34.36 31.45
N ASN A 105 59.06 33.26 32.23
CA ASN A 105 60.29 32.56 32.58
C ASN A 105 60.00 31.16 33.19
N PRO A 106 60.06 30.04 32.43
CA PRO A 106 60.24 28.72 33.01
C PRO A 106 61.73 28.37 32.94
N GLN A 107 62.58 29.10 33.67
CA GLN A 107 63.89 28.61 34.06
C GLN A 107 63.93 28.47 35.57
N ALA A 108 64.10 27.22 36.01
CA ALA A 108 64.67 26.75 37.28
C ALA A 108 64.12 27.40 38.57
N THR A 109 63.63 26.69 39.57
CA THR A 109 64.36 25.87 40.57
C THR A 109 63.28 25.61 41.65
N SER A 110 63.19 24.55 42.44
CA SER A 110 64.12 23.55 42.92
C SER A 110 63.27 22.51 43.66
N LEU A 111 63.48 21.21 43.43
CA LEU A 111 63.15 20.21 44.45
C LEU A 111 64.45 19.84 45.15
N SER A 112 64.55 20.15 46.43
CA SER A 112 65.67 19.75 47.28
C SER A 112 65.61 18.24 47.51
N VAL A 113 66.40 17.49 46.73
CA VAL A 113 66.74 16.10 47.07
C VAL A 113 67.84 16.16 48.13
N ARG A 114 67.55 15.63 49.33
CA ARG A 114 68.60 15.33 50.31
C ARG A 114 69.28 14.04 49.85
N SER A 115 70.53 14.15 49.40
CA SER A 115 71.36 13.00 49.06
C SER A 115 71.77 12.21 50.31
N ILE A 116 71.55 10.90 50.28
CA ILE A 116 72.49 9.93 50.85
C ILE A 116 72.57 8.76 49.87
N GLY A 117 73.72 8.58 49.22
CA GLY A 117 74.05 7.39 48.43
C GLY A 117 74.13 7.62 46.92
N ASP A 118 75.25 7.21 46.33
CA ASP A 118 75.62 7.38 44.92
C ASP A 118 74.77 6.53 43.97
N SER A 119 73.76 7.12 43.32
CA SER A 119 73.31 6.72 41.98
C SER A 119 72.43 7.82 41.35
N TYR A 120 72.65 8.10 40.06
CA TYR A 120 71.78 8.97 39.26
C TYR A 120 71.07 8.09 38.22
N GLU A 121 69.76 7.98 38.28
CA GLU A 121 68.92 7.54 37.15
C GLU A 121 68.15 8.75 36.62
N THR A 122 68.25 9.00 35.32
CA THR A 122 67.40 9.96 34.61
C THR A 122 66.17 9.24 34.07
N SER A 123 64.98 9.59 34.53
CA SER A 123 63.73 9.18 33.90
C SER A 123 63.22 10.30 32.98
N GLU A 124 63.10 10.04 31.69
CA GLU A 124 62.31 10.89 30.78
C GLU A 124 60.82 10.69 31.10
N VAL A 125 60.13 11.77 31.47
CA VAL A 125 58.66 11.78 31.58
C VAL A 125 58.13 12.32 30.26
N THR A 126 57.69 11.43 29.37
CA THR A 126 56.95 11.80 28.16
C THR A 126 55.50 12.08 28.54
N VAL A 127 55.06 13.33 28.51
CA VAL A 127 53.63 13.67 28.57
C VAL A 127 53.03 13.30 27.20
N PRO A 128 52.05 12.40 27.09
CA PRO A 128 51.40 12.13 25.80
C PRO A 128 50.79 13.42 25.29
N LYS A 129 51.17 13.85 24.08
CA LYS A 129 50.50 14.96 23.40
C LYS A 129 49.04 14.54 23.20
N ALA A 130 48.09 15.37 23.59
CA ALA A 130 46.67 15.08 23.43
C ALA A 130 46.40 14.68 21.96
N LYS A 131 45.68 13.58 21.76
CA LYS A 131 45.31 13.11 20.42
C LYS A 131 44.29 14.10 19.86
N LEU A 132 44.64 14.80 18.79
CA LEU A 132 43.72 15.66 18.05
C LEU A 132 42.58 14.81 17.48
N THR A 133 41.35 15.27 17.65
CA THR A 133 40.14 14.62 17.12
C THR A 133 39.27 15.64 16.41
N LEU A 134 38.60 15.18 15.34
CA LEU A 134 37.56 15.88 14.59
C LEU A 134 36.41 14.89 14.41
N GLU A 135 35.19 15.32 14.67
CA GLU A 135 33.99 14.50 14.52
C GLU A 135 32.78 15.40 14.28
N PHE A 136 31.78 14.93 13.52
CA PHE A 136 30.50 15.63 13.41
C PHE A 136 29.48 15.04 14.38
N ASP A 137 28.59 15.90 14.86
CA ASP A 137 27.51 15.53 15.79
C ASP A 137 26.44 14.62 15.19
N SER A 138 26.40 14.58 13.86
CA SER A 138 25.48 13.79 13.08
C SER A 138 26.19 13.32 11.82
N PRO A 139 25.89 12.10 11.34
CA PRO A 139 26.38 11.63 10.04
C PRO A 139 25.78 12.42 8.87
N GLN A 140 24.67 13.15 9.09
CA GLN A 140 23.98 13.95 8.08
C GLN A 140 23.48 15.30 8.62
N VAL A 141 23.51 16.35 7.77
CA VAL A 141 22.92 17.66 8.04
C VAL A 141 22.01 18.06 6.88
N GLN A 142 20.84 18.61 7.21
CA GLN A 142 19.87 19.11 6.23
C GLN A 142 20.07 20.60 5.96
N LEU A 143 20.07 20.97 4.68
CA LEU A 143 20.14 22.34 4.19
C LEU A 143 18.82 22.67 3.49
N ARG A 144 18.12 23.72 3.92
CA ARG A 144 16.94 24.21 3.19
C ARG A 144 17.38 24.83 1.86
N ALA A 145 16.70 24.46 0.78
CA ALA A 145 17.03 24.94 -0.56
C ALA A 145 16.95 26.47 -0.65
N GLY A 146 18.04 27.10 -1.08
CA GLY A 146 18.18 28.55 -1.16
C GLY A 146 18.64 29.22 0.14
N GLU A 147 18.80 28.48 1.23
CA GLU A 147 19.39 28.95 2.48
C GLU A 147 20.87 28.57 2.59
N TYR A 148 21.45 28.80 3.77
CA TYR A 148 22.81 28.41 4.10
C TYR A 148 22.86 27.74 5.48
N ILE A 149 23.81 26.83 5.66
CA ILE A 149 24.17 26.27 6.97
C ILE A 149 25.65 26.52 7.23
N LEU A 150 26.01 26.64 8.51
CA LEU A 150 27.41 26.76 8.93
C LEU A 150 27.85 25.43 9.55
N LEU A 151 28.67 24.65 8.84
CA LEU A 151 29.05 23.30 9.31
C LEU A 151 29.93 23.31 10.56
N SER A 152 30.59 24.42 10.88
CA SER A 152 31.34 24.52 12.14
C SER A 152 30.45 24.38 13.38
N ASP A 153 29.14 24.66 13.26
CA ASP A 153 28.18 24.50 14.36
C ASP A 153 27.91 23.02 14.69
N TYR A 154 28.23 22.11 13.76
CA TYR A 154 28.01 20.66 13.87
C TYR A 154 29.32 19.88 14.12
N LEU A 155 30.46 20.56 14.13
CA LEU A 155 31.79 19.94 14.22
C LEU A 155 32.32 20.01 15.67
N LYS A 156 32.64 18.85 16.24
CA LYS A 156 33.25 18.68 17.57
C LYS A 156 34.70 18.21 17.48
N GLY A 157 35.44 18.42 18.57
CA GLY A 157 36.85 18.05 18.71
C GLY A 157 37.73 19.19 19.21
N ASP A 158 39.04 19.06 19.04
CA ASP A 158 40.00 20.13 19.38
C ASP A 158 40.02 21.20 18.26
N THR A 159 38.92 21.93 18.14
CA THR A 159 38.66 22.89 17.04
C THR A 159 39.45 24.19 17.14
N GLY A 160 40.42 24.28 18.05
CA GLY A 160 41.32 25.44 18.21
C GLY A 160 42.32 25.61 17.07
N GLU A 161 42.46 24.60 16.21
CA GLU A 161 43.25 24.64 14.97
C GLU A 161 42.36 24.94 13.75
N ALA A 162 42.91 25.66 12.76
CA ALA A 162 42.17 25.99 11.55
C ALA A 162 41.87 24.75 10.70
N VAL A 163 40.65 24.70 10.13
CA VAL A 163 40.13 23.57 9.35
C VAL A 163 39.91 23.99 7.90
N SER A 164 40.23 23.10 6.96
CA SER A 164 39.88 23.21 5.54
C SER A 164 38.69 22.34 5.20
N TRP A 165 37.88 22.81 4.25
CA TRP A 165 36.63 22.19 3.83
C TRP A 165 36.68 21.74 2.38
N GLU A 166 36.10 20.58 2.09
CA GLU A 166 36.02 20.01 0.74
C GLU A 166 34.66 19.37 0.51
N SER A 167 34.05 19.59 -0.64
CA SER A 167 32.79 18.96 -1.06
C SER A 167 33.06 17.89 -2.11
N SER A 168 32.43 16.73 -1.97
CA SER A 168 32.50 15.65 -2.98
C SER A 168 31.79 16.01 -4.29
N ASP A 169 30.86 16.97 -4.28
CA ASP A 169 30.18 17.48 -5.47
C ASP A 169 29.95 19.00 -5.39
N THR A 170 30.98 19.74 -5.79
CA THR A 170 30.95 21.21 -5.85
C THR A 170 29.99 21.76 -6.90
N SER A 171 29.48 20.93 -7.83
CA SER A 171 28.54 21.37 -8.87
C SER A 171 27.11 21.50 -8.34
N ARG A 172 26.80 20.79 -7.24
CA ARG A 172 25.47 20.73 -6.62
C ARG A 172 25.43 21.35 -5.23
N ILE A 173 26.46 21.13 -4.41
CA ILE A 173 26.58 21.68 -3.06
C ILE A 173 27.92 22.39 -2.91
N SER A 174 27.84 23.70 -2.72
CA SER A 174 29.02 24.55 -2.54
C SER A 174 29.34 24.75 -1.06
N ILE A 175 30.64 24.79 -0.75
CA ILE A 175 31.15 25.13 0.58
C ILE A 175 32.27 26.16 0.46
N ASP A 176 32.25 27.18 1.31
CA ASP A 176 33.30 28.20 1.36
C ASP A 176 34.36 27.93 2.44
N SER A 177 35.40 28.78 2.48
CA SER A 177 36.50 28.64 3.44
C SER A 177 36.11 28.84 4.90
N SER A 178 34.94 29.42 5.18
CA SER A 178 34.41 29.58 6.53
C SER A 178 33.54 28.40 6.98
N GLY A 179 33.27 27.44 6.08
CA GLY A 179 32.40 26.30 6.35
C GLY A 179 30.93 26.57 6.09
N VAL A 180 30.59 27.66 5.37
CA VAL A 180 29.23 27.95 4.95
C VAL A 180 28.89 27.12 3.72
N VAL A 181 27.80 26.36 3.81
CA VAL A 181 27.30 25.49 2.74
C VAL A 181 26.01 26.04 2.15
N THR A 182 25.91 26.05 0.82
CA THR A 182 24.71 26.49 0.10
C THR A 182 24.39 25.57 -1.08
N SER A 183 23.08 25.44 -1.35
CA SER A 183 22.49 24.75 -2.50
C SER A 183 21.07 25.27 -2.72
N SER A 184 20.64 25.35 -3.97
CA SER A 184 19.28 25.75 -4.35
C SER A 184 18.49 24.63 -5.01
N LEU A 185 19.06 23.41 -5.07
CA LEU A 185 18.47 22.27 -5.76
C LEU A 185 18.08 21.20 -4.72
N PRO A 186 16.78 21.10 -4.36
CA PRO A 186 16.30 20.03 -3.48
C PRO A 186 16.72 18.64 -3.99
N GLY A 187 16.97 17.71 -3.08
CA GLY A 187 17.45 16.35 -3.37
C GLY A 187 18.91 16.24 -3.78
N THR A 188 19.64 17.37 -3.84
CA THR A 188 21.10 17.30 -4.00
C THR A 188 21.77 16.89 -2.70
N GLU A 189 22.78 16.02 -2.80
CA GLU A 189 23.58 15.59 -1.67
C GLU A 189 25.08 15.64 -2.00
N ALA A 190 25.89 15.85 -0.98
CA ALA A 190 27.35 15.79 -1.08
C ALA A 190 27.94 15.38 0.28
N ILE A 191 29.06 14.65 0.23
CA ILE A 191 29.89 14.43 1.41
C ILE A 191 30.80 15.65 1.55
N ILE A 192 30.70 16.31 2.70
CA ILE A 192 31.59 17.40 3.07
C ILE A 192 32.63 16.87 4.04
N THR A 193 33.90 17.02 3.70
CA THR A 193 35.04 16.62 4.54
C THR A 193 35.73 17.84 5.14
N ALA A 194 35.89 17.81 6.46
CA ALA A 194 36.63 18.79 7.24
C ALA A 194 37.99 18.19 7.64
N ARG A 195 39.09 18.90 7.40
CA ARG A 195 40.47 18.45 7.74
C ARG A 195 41.22 19.52 8.52
N PHE A 196 42.01 19.15 9.52
CA PHE A 196 42.93 20.11 10.13
C PHE A 196 44.00 20.55 9.12
N ILE A 197 44.22 21.86 9.01
CA ILE A 197 45.25 22.43 8.11
C ILE A 197 46.66 22.01 8.57
N SER A 198 46.86 21.88 9.88
CA SER A 198 48.12 21.46 10.52
C SER A 198 48.43 19.97 10.35
N ASN A 199 47.40 19.12 10.24
CA ASN A 199 47.50 17.67 10.14
C ASN A 199 46.30 17.09 9.34
N PRO A 200 46.38 17.04 8.00
CA PRO A 200 45.27 16.63 7.13
C PRO A 200 44.78 15.18 7.31
N GLU A 201 45.58 14.34 7.97
CA GLU A 201 45.23 12.95 8.35
C GLU A 201 44.11 12.90 9.41
N VAL A 202 43.90 13.99 10.15
CA VAL A 202 42.76 14.11 11.07
C VAL A 202 41.64 14.80 10.31
N SER A 203 40.59 14.04 10.02
CA SER A 203 39.43 14.49 9.25
C SER A 203 38.12 13.94 9.78
N ALA A 204 37.04 14.68 9.54
CA ALA A 204 35.68 14.22 9.72
C ALA A 204 34.89 14.46 8.43
N SER A 205 33.88 13.64 8.17
CA SER A 205 33.00 13.79 7.01
C SER A 205 31.54 13.80 7.46
N VAL A 206 30.71 14.58 6.77
CA VAL A 206 29.26 14.65 6.99
C VAL A 206 28.54 14.69 5.66
N LYS A 207 27.41 13.98 5.54
CA LYS A 207 26.52 14.08 4.39
C LYS A 207 25.68 15.34 4.51
N VAL A 208 25.69 16.22 3.52
CA VAL A 208 24.76 17.36 3.44
C VAL A 208 23.70 17.05 2.41
N VAL A 209 22.42 17.20 2.77
CA VAL A 209 21.28 16.99 1.87
C VAL A 209 20.47 18.28 1.77
N CYS A 210 20.25 18.75 0.55
CA CYS A 210 19.42 19.91 0.27
C CYS A 210 17.94 19.49 0.17
N ILE A 211 17.04 20.15 0.87
CA ILE A 211 15.61 19.77 0.95
C ILE A 211 14.68 20.94 0.63
N SER A 212 13.51 20.66 0.05
CA SER A 212 12.46 21.66 -0.22
C SER A 212 11.51 21.82 0.97
N ASP A 213 10.82 22.97 1.05
CA ASP A 213 9.75 23.16 2.03
C ASP A 213 8.62 22.13 1.90
N SER A 214 8.34 21.66 0.68
CA SER A 214 7.36 20.61 0.43
C SER A 214 7.77 19.26 1.02
N ALA A 215 9.06 18.90 0.93
CA ALA A 215 9.58 17.68 1.52
C ALA A 215 9.58 17.77 3.06
N ILE A 216 9.89 18.94 3.62
CA ILE A 216 9.80 19.18 5.07
C ILE A 216 8.36 19.01 5.57
N ALA A 217 7.40 19.64 4.90
CA ALA A 217 5.98 19.51 5.26
C ALA A 217 5.51 18.04 5.15
N LEU A 218 5.95 17.32 4.12
CA LEU A 218 5.66 15.89 3.98
C LEU A 218 6.27 15.06 5.12
N SER A 219 7.51 15.32 5.51
CA SER A 219 8.15 14.66 6.65
C SER A 219 7.41 14.91 7.97
N GLU A 220 6.93 16.14 8.20
CA GLU A 220 6.12 16.47 9.38
C GLU A 220 4.80 15.68 9.37
N ILE A 221 4.08 15.64 8.24
CA ILE A 221 2.86 14.85 8.09
C ILE A 221 3.13 13.36 8.33
N LEU A 222 4.18 12.80 7.71
CA LEU A 222 4.55 11.41 7.85
C LEU A 222 4.91 11.07 9.29
N SER A 223 5.62 11.96 10.00
CA SER A 223 5.91 11.79 11.42
C SER A 223 4.62 11.75 12.23
N ASP A 224 3.68 12.68 11.99
CA ASP A 224 2.43 12.78 12.75
C ASP A 224 1.51 11.56 12.54
N ILE A 225 1.35 11.09 11.30
CA ILE A 225 0.45 9.95 11.02
C ILE A 225 1.04 8.59 11.42
N ASN A 226 2.36 8.52 11.66
CA ASN A 226 3.05 7.32 12.14
C ASN A 226 3.45 7.39 13.62
N ASP A 227 3.14 8.47 14.34
CA ASP A 227 3.39 8.57 15.78
C ASP A 227 2.30 7.80 16.58
N GLY A 228 2.71 6.78 17.35
CA GLY A 228 1.83 5.97 18.21
C GLY A 228 1.53 4.54 17.73
N GLU A 229 0.61 3.84 18.42
CA GLU A 229 0.11 2.54 17.96
C GLU A 229 -0.66 2.70 16.64
N ALA A 230 -0.61 1.69 15.77
CA ALA A 230 -1.23 1.72 14.44
C ALA A 230 -2.72 2.14 14.52
N ASN A 231 -3.02 3.40 14.23
CA ASN A 231 -4.36 3.96 14.33
C ASN A 231 -5.21 3.51 13.13
N ILE A 232 -5.68 2.26 13.13
CA ILE A 232 -6.78 1.86 12.24
C ILE A 232 -8.05 2.52 12.79
N SER A 233 -8.77 3.24 11.94
CA SER A 233 -10.05 3.87 12.31
C SER A 233 -11.01 2.85 12.93
N THR A 234 -11.73 3.27 13.97
CA THR A 234 -12.72 2.42 14.63
C THR A 234 -14.14 2.84 14.27
N ILE A 235 -15.05 1.87 14.26
CA ILE A 235 -16.49 2.08 14.06
C ILE A 235 -17.25 1.40 15.21
N THR A 236 -18.33 2.03 15.69
CA THR A 236 -19.17 1.44 16.74
C THR A 236 -20.64 1.57 16.40
N TYR A 237 -21.39 0.50 16.63
CA TYR A 237 -22.83 0.44 16.37
C TYR A 237 -23.67 0.43 17.66
N GLU A 238 -23.03 0.49 18.84
CA GLU A 238 -23.73 0.46 20.14
C GLU A 238 -24.59 1.69 20.39
N GLN A 239 -24.18 2.83 19.87
CA GLN A 239 -24.93 4.08 20.01
C GLN A 239 -26.05 4.13 18.99
N VAL A 240 -27.28 4.33 19.47
CA VAL A 240 -28.42 4.65 18.62
C VAL A 240 -28.36 6.13 18.26
N ILE A 241 -27.88 6.41 17.04
CA ILE A 241 -27.76 7.77 16.49
C ILE A 241 -28.95 8.05 15.56
N TYR A 242 -29.37 7.05 14.79
CA TYR A 242 -30.48 7.13 13.84
C TYR A 242 -31.64 6.26 14.31
N SER A 243 -32.87 6.66 13.97
CA SER A 243 -34.08 5.93 14.35
C SER A 243 -35.10 5.92 13.22
N PRO A 244 -35.89 4.83 13.09
CA PRO A 244 -36.91 4.72 12.04
C PRO A 244 -37.96 5.81 12.14
N LYS A 245 -38.56 6.14 10.99
CA LYS A 245 -39.75 6.99 10.97
C LYS A 245 -40.97 6.26 11.53
N PRO A 246 -42.05 6.99 11.88
CA PRO A 246 -43.30 6.35 12.27
C PRO A 246 -43.80 5.38 11.19
N ARG A 247 -44.19 4.18 11.63
CA ARG A 247 -44.65 3.11 10.75
C ARG A 247 -45.85 3.54 9.89
N MET A 248 -45.80 3.22 8.61
CA MET A 248 -46.87 3.48 7.64
C MET A 248 -47.13 2.21 6.81
N ASP A 249 -48.25 1.54 7.06
CA ASP A 249 -48.65 0.28 6.42
C ASP A 249 -49.00 0.40 4.92
N THR A 250 -49.17 1.63 4.43
CA THR A 250 -49.39 1.94 3.01
C THR A 250 -48.12 1.94 2.15
N LEU A 251 -46.93 1.88 2.75
CA LEU A 251 -45.66 1.92 2.00
C LEU A 251 -45.37 0.60 1.28
N THR A 252 -44.66 0.69 0.16
CA THR A 252 -44.17 -0.45 -0.63
C THR A 252 -42.69 -0.27 -0.94
N TRP A 253 -41.93 -1.36 -1.02
CA TRP A 253 -40.53 -1.30 -1.43
C TRP A 253 -40.41 -0.93 -2.91
N ASP A 254 -39.57 0.08 -3.20
CA ASP A 254 -39.15 0.40 -4.57
C ASP A 254 -37.96 -0.48 -4.96
N LYS A 255 -38.21 -1.36 -5.92
CA LYS A 255 -37.27 -2.38 -6.38
C LYS A 255 -36.25 -1.85 -7.38
N SER A 256 -36.49 -0.66 -7.95
CA SER A 256 -35.73 -0.13 -9.09
C SER A 256 -34.24 -0.03 -8.80
N VAL A 257 -33.84 0.58 -7.69
CA VAL A 257 -32.43 0.77 -7.32
C VAL A 257 -31.68 -0.57 -7.28
N PHE A 258 -32.22 -1.59 -6.61
CA PHE A 258 -31.57 -2.88 -6.50
C PHE A 258 -31.43 -3.56 -7.87
N TYR A 259 -32.52 -3.71 -8.61
CA TYR A 259 -32.50 -4.45 -9.88
C TYR A 259 -31.85 -3.68 -11.03
N THR A 260 -31.70 -2.36 -10.95
CA THR A 260 -30.91 -1.58 -11.93
C THR A 260 -29.41 -1.70 -11.65
N LEU A 261 -29.02 -1.77 -10.38
CA LEU A 261 -27.61 -1.92 -10.01
C LEU A 261 -27.12 -3.35 -10.22
N GLU A 262 -27.86 -4.32 -9.71
CA GLU A 262 -27.51 -5.72 -9.74
C GLU A 262 -27.95 -6.35 -11.08
N ASP A 263 -27.11 -7.19 -11.66
CA ASP A 263 -27.36 -7.89 -12.92
C ASP A 263 -28.34 -9.06 -12.67
N SER A 264 -29.63 -8.76 -12.75
CA SER A 264 -30.74 -9.64 -12.34
C SER A 264 -31.51 -10.23 -13.52
N MET A 265 -31.28 -9.69 -14.71
CA MET A 265 -31.85 -10.11 -15.97
C MET A 265 -30.73 -10.20 -17.02
N PRO A 266 -30.18 -11.40 -17.27
CA PRO A 266 -29.06 -11.69 -18.18
C PRO A 266 -29.02 -11.07 -19.58
N ASN A 267 -30.15 -10.54 -20.05
CA ASN A 267 -30.35 -10.08 -21.43
C ASN A 267 -30.87 -8.64 -21.50
N SER A 268 -30.79 -7.89 -20.40
CA SER A 268 -31.21 -6.49 -20.35
C SER A 268 -29.98 -5.59 -20.36
N GLU A 269 -29.98 -4.57 -21.23
CA GLU A 269 -28.95 -3.52 -21.23
C GLU A 269 -29.25 -2.44 -20.16
N GLU A 270 -30.33 -2.59 -19.38
CA GLU A 270 -30.81 -1.63 -18.39
C GLU A 270 -30.40 -1.97 -16.93
N ASP A 271 -29.78 -3.14 -16.69
CA ASP A 271 -29.32 -3.61 -15.37
C ASP A 271 -27.82 -3.98 -15.35
N GLY A 272 -27.31 -4.39 -14.19
CA GLY A 272 -25.87 -4.64 -13.99
C GLY A 272 -25.00 -3.37 -13.93
N LEU A 273 -25.62 -2.20 -13.74
CA LEU A 273 -24.91 -0.91 -13.74
C LEU A 273 -23.83 -0.82 -12.66
N ILE A 274 -23.90 -1.61 -11.59
CA ILE A 274 -22.88 -1.66 -10.54
C ILE A 274 -21.48 -2.00 -11.08
N ASN A 275 -21.41 -2.69 -12.22
CA ASN A 275 -20.14 -3.00 -12.90
C ASN A 275 -19.46 -1.76 -13.49
N SER A 276 -20.20 -0.67 -13.72
CA SER A 276 -19.66 0.61 -14.17
C SER A 276 -19.25 1.55 -13.03
N TYR A 277 -19.58 1.21 -11.78
CA TYR A 277 -19.37 2.11 -10.64
C TYR A 277 -17.89 2.24 -10.26
N ARG A 278 -17.52 3.41 -9.75
CA ARG A 278 -16.20 3.61 -9.13
C ARG A 278 -16.21 2.93 -7.77
N ILE A 279 -15.15 2.17 -7.47
CA ILE A 279 -14.99 1.44 -6.22
C ILE A 279 -13.89 2.09 -5.39
N GLU A 280 -14.22 2.41 -4.15
CA GLU A 280 -13.28 2.81 -3.11
C GLU A 280 -13.26 1.77 -1.99
N LYS A 281 -12.11 1.57 -1.37
CA LYS A 281 -11.96 0.61 -0.26
C LYS A 281 -11.50 1.26 1.01
N ARG A 282 -12.08 0.82 2.13
CA ARG A 282 -11.71 1.26 3.48
C ARG A 282 -11.61 0.06 4.42
N ARG A 283 -10.83 0.20 5.48
CA ARG A 283 -10.73 -0.76 6.57
C ARG A 283 -10.93 -0.06 7.89
N MET A 284 -11.77 -0.62 8.75
CA MET A 284 -11.97 -0.17 10.12
C MET A 284 -12.02 -1.36 11.07
N VAL A 285 -11.89 -1.10 12.37
CA VAL A 285 -12.12 -2.10 13.42
C VAL A 285 -13.41 -1.79 14.14
N ASP A 286 -14.28 -2.79 14.31
CA ASP A 286 -15.44 -2.66 15.19
C ASP A 286 -14.95 -2.53 16.64
N ALA A 287 -15.22 -1.38 17.25
CA ALA A 287 -14.74 -1.04 18.58
C ALA A 287 -15.29 -1.97 19.69
N THR A 288 -16.43 -2.62 19.44
CA THR A 288 -17.10 -3.51 20.38
C THR A 288 -16.55 -4.93 20.26
N THR A 289 -16.43 -5.45 19.04
CA THR A 289 -16.05 -6.85 18.81
C THR A 289 -14.54 -7.06 18.66
N GLY A 290 -13.83 -6.00 18.24
CA GLY A 290 -12.44 -6.04 17.79
C GLY A 290 -12.26 -6.63 16.39
N ASN A 291 -13.35 -6.92 15.67
CA ASN A 291 -13.29 -7.51 14.34
C ASN A 291 -12.84 -6.47 13.32
N SER A 292 -11.98 -6.87 12.37
CA SER A 292 -11.69 -6.05 11.19
C SER A 292 -12.90 -6.05 10.25
N ILE A 293 -13.16 -4.92 9.61
CA ILE A 293 -14.20 -4.76 8.60
C ILE A 293 -13.61 -4.08 7.38
N ASP A 294 -13.68 -4.76 6.24
CA ASP A 294 -13.42 -4.16 4.93
C ASP A 294 -14.70 -3.60 4.35
N PHE A 295 -14.63 -2.40 3.78
CA PHE A 295 -15.73 -1.76 3.07
C PHE A 295 -15.39 -1.60 1.60
N GLU A 296 -16.29 -2.01 0.73
CA GLU A 296 -16.30 -1.68 -0.70
C GLU A 296 -17.41 -0.67 -0.94
N ILE A 297 -17.04 0.50 -1.46
CA ILE A 297 -17.93 1.66 -1.58
C ILE A 297 -18.11 1.94 -3.07
N PHE A 298 -19.36 1.82 -3.54
CA PHE A 298 -19.69 1.96 -4.95
C PHE A 298 -20.32 3.32 -5.19
N ARG A 299 -19.62 4.19 -5.92
CA ARG A 299 -20.12 5.49 -6.36
C ARG A 299 -20.55 5.50 -7.81
N SER A 300 -21.73 6.08 -8.05
CA SER A 300 -22.21 6.38 -9.39
C SER A 300 -21.21 7.30 -10.09
N PRO A 301 -20.66 6.92 -11.26
CA PRO A 301 -19.75 7.80 -12.01
C PRO A 301 -20.44 9.08 -12.48
N ALA A 302 -21.74 9.01 -12.77
CA ALA A 302 -22.53 10.13 -13.27
C ALA A 302 -22.94 11.12 -12.17
N LEU A 303 -23.31 10.60 -10.99
CA LEU A 303 -23.85 11.42 -9.89
C LEU A 303 -22.84 11.68 -8.76
N GLY A 304 -21.75 10.91 -8.68
CA GLY A 304 -20.77 10.97 -7.60
C GLY A 304 -21.30 10.51 -6.23
N ILE A 305 -22.50 9.93 -6.18
CA ILE A 305 -23.15 9.49 -4.94
C ILE A 305 -22.91 8.01 -4.67
N ILE A 306 -22.93 7.63 -3.39
CA ILE A 306 -22.84 6.23 -2.96
C ILE A 306 -24.21 5.60 -3.11
N ASN A 307 -24.34 4.57 -3.94
CA ASN A 307 -25.56 3.77 -4.03
C ASN A 307 -25.42 2.39 -3.39
N LYS A 308 -24.19 1.88 -3.21
CA LYS A 308 -23.95 0.60 -2.52
C LYS A 308 -22.72 0.68 -1.63
N ILE A 309 -22.79 0.04 -0.46
CA ILE A 309 -21.65 -0.25 0.40
C ILE A 309 -21.72 -1.73 0.76
N THR A 310 -20.66 -2.48 0.53
CA THR A 310 -20.52 -3.85 1.03
C THR A 310 -19.55 -3.85 2.21
N SER A 311 -20.00 -4.27 3.39
CA SER A 311 -19.12 -4.50 4.55
C SER A 311 -18.81 -5.99 4.69
N ILE A 312 -17.53 -6.32 4.85
CA ILE A 312 -17.02 -7.68 5.01
C ILE A 312 -16.33 -7.73 6.38
N GLU A 313 -17.05 -8.22 7.40
CA GLU A 313 -16.57 -8.32 8.77
C GLU A 313 -15.97 -9.71 9.02
N TYR A 314 -14.70 -9.74 9.45
CA TYR A 314 -13.96 -10.97 9.72
C TYR A 314 -14.26 -11.47 11.13
N LEU A 315 -14.93 -12.63 11.25
CA LEU A 315 -15.34 -13.19 12.53
C LEU A 315 -14.27 -14.11 13.13
N LYS A 316 -14.34 -14.32 14.44
CA LYS A 316 -13.34 -15.09 15.21
C LYS A 316 -13.30 -16.58 14.86
N ASP A 317 -14.32 -17.10 14.20
CA ASP A 317 -14.41 -18.49 13.72
C ASP A 317 -13.94 -18.64 12.26
N ASN A 318 -13.27 -17.62 11.70
CA ASN A 318 -12.82 -17.55 10.31
C ASN A 318 -13.95 -17.56 9.28
N THR A 319 -15.19 -17.27 9.68
CA THR A 319 -16.27 -16.93 8.75
C THR A 319 -16.34 -15.42 8.53
N LEU A 320 -17.06 -15.02 7.48
CA LEU A 320 -17.28 -13.63 7.11
C LEU A 320 -18.74 -13.28 7.35
N ARG A 321 -19.00 -12.15 8.01
CA ARG A 321 -20.31 -11.50 7.92
C ARG A 321 -20.27 -10.48 6.80
N ILE A 322 -21.00 -10.75 5.74
CA ILE A 322 -21.12 -9.87 4.59
C ILE A 322 -22.45 -9.13 4.72
N THR A 323 -22.42 -7.80 4.59
CA THR A 323 -23.61 -6.97 4.57
C THR A 323 -23.55 -5.98 3.42
N ASP A 324 -24.49 -6.11 2.50
CA ASP A 324 -24.69 -5.15 1.41
C ASP A 324 -25.74 -4.13 1.82
N TYR A 325 -25.41 -2.84 1.72
CA TYR A 325 -26.30 -1.71 1.95
C TYR A 325 -26.54 -0.99 0.64
N TYR A 326 -27.80 -0.79 0.27
CA TYR A 326 -28.20 -0.07 -0.94
C TYR A 326 -28.93 1.21 -0.58
N TYR A 327 -28.58 2.29 -1.26
CA TYR A 327 -29.08 3.63 -1.02
C TYR A 327 -29.69 4.22 -2.29
N GLN A 328 -30.82 4.91 -2.12
CA GLN A 328 -31.44 5.68 -3.19
C GLN A 328 -30.59 6.92 -3.54
N ASP A 329 -30.93 7.57 -4.64
CA ASP A 329 -30.20 8.77 -5.08
C ASP A 329 -30.32 9.96 -4.10
N ASP A 330 -31.33 9.97 -3.23
CA ASP A 330 -31.47 10.94 -2.13
C ASP A 330 -30.68 10.56 -0.87
N GLY A 331 -29.96 9.43 -0.91
CA GLY A 331 -29.14 8.91 0.18
C GLY A 331 -29.88 8.00 1.15
N LYS A 332 -31.20 7.82 1.03
CA LYS A 332 -31.95 6.99 1.98
C LYS A 332 -31.71 5.51 1.76
N LEU A 333 -31.74 4.75 2.86
CA LEU A 333 -31.64 3.30 2.83
C LEU A 333 -32.80 2.70 2.02
N ASN A 334 -32.47 1.82 1.08
CA ASN A 334 -33.43 1.11 0.23
C ASN A 334 -33.49 -0.39 0.58
N PHE A 335 -32.33 -1.03 0.65
CA PHE A 335 -32.25 -2.48 0.82
C PHE A 335 -30.98 -2.85 1.58
N VAL A 336 -31.08 -3.88 2.43
CA VAL A 336 -29.93 -4.47 3.12
C VAL A 336 -30.01 -5.98 3.02
N PHE A 337 -28.90 -6.62 2.65
CA PHE A 337 -28.76 -8.07 2.71
C PHE A 337 -27.58 -8.44 3.60
N THR A 338 -27.80 -9.28 4.60
CA THR A 338 -26.72 -9.82 5.44
C THR A 338 -26.71 -11.34 5.44
N HIS A 339 -25.54 -11.92 5.29
CA HIS A 339 -25.33 -13.37 5.33
C HIS A 339 -23.95 -13.71 5.91
N ILE A 340 -23.74 -15.01 6.15
CA ILE A 340 -22.47 -15.57 6.59
C ILE A 340 -21.90 -16.42 5.43
N ASP A 341 -20.61 -16.31 5.16
CA ASP A 341 -19.91 -17.12 4.16
C ASP A 341 -18.53 -17.54 4.70
N SER A 342 -17.95 -18.60 4.15
CA SER A 342 -16.58 -19.04 4.42
C SER A 342 -15.54 -18.17 3.71
N THR A 343 -15.86 -17.69 2.50
CA THR A 343 -14.96 -16.96 1.61
C THR A 343 -15.74 -15.98 0.74
N TYR A 344 -15.20 -14.80 0.44
CA TYR A 344 -15.92 -13.79 -0.36
C TYR A 344 -15.84 -14.02 -1.88
N THR A 345 -16.30 -15.18 -2.33
CA THR A 345 -16.40 -15.49 -3.77
C THR A 345 -17.56 -14.74 -4.43
N PRO A 346 -17.54 -14.49 -5.76
CA PRO A 346 -18.69 -13.95 -6.46
C PRO A 346 -19.94 -14.80 -6.23
N THR A 347 -20.90 -14.25 -5.49
CA THR A 347 -22.23 -14.84 -5.26
C THR A 347 -23.27 -13.75 -5.47
N TYR A 348 -24.36 -14.08 -6.15
CA TYR A 348 -25.46 -13.14 -6.31
C TYR A 348 -26.33 -13.17 -5.05
N ALA A 349 -26.93 -12.03 -4.70
CA ALA A 349 -27.92 -11.92 -3.63
C ALA A 349 -29.27 -12.57 -4.04
N SER A 350 -29.22 -13.81 -4.55
CA SER A 350 -30.37 -14.57 -5.02
C SER A 350 -31.42 -14.64 -3.91
N PRO A 351 -32.72 -14.50 -4.21
CA PRO A 351 -33.78 -14.57 -3.20
C PRO A 351 -33.79 -15.86 -2.37
N ALA A 352 -33.20 -16.95 -2.88
CA ALA A 352 -33.11 -18.25 -2.22
C ALA A 352 -31.84 -18.43 -1.36
N MET A 353 -30.88 -17.50 -1.43
CA MET A 353 -29.66 -17.57 -0.63
C MET A 353 -29.99 -17.38 0.86
N ALA A 354 -29.40 -18.21 1.72
CA ALA A 354 -29.55 -18.09 3.16
C ALA A 354 -29.07 -16.71 3.66
N GLY A 355 -29.75 -16.17 4.65
CA GLY A 355 -29.48 -14.86 5.24
C GLY A 355 -30.73 -14.00 5.44
N GLU A 356 -30.51 -12.80 5.98
CA GLU A 356 -31.57 -11.86 6.31
C GLU A 356 -31.57 -10.67 5.34
N ARG A 357 -32.75 -10.29 4.85
CA ARG A 357 -32.94 -9.14 3.97
C ARG A 357 -33.95 -8.16 4.56
N TYR A 358 -33.60 -6.89 4.51
CA TYR A 358 -34.40 -5.80 5.07
C TYR A 358 -34.68 -4.79 3.97
N TYR A 359 -35.97 -4.54 3.72
CA TYR A 359 -36.43 -3.67 2.65
C TYR A 359 -36.97 -2.40 3.27
N PHE A 360 -36.48 -1.25 2.83
CA PHE A 360 -36.82 0.05 3.38
C PHE A 360 -37.49 0.95 2.35
N ASN A 361 -38.42 1.78 2.82
CA ASN A 361 -38.92 2.93 2.10
C ASN A 361 -39.05 4.10 3.08
N ASP A 362 -38.40 5.21 2.78
CA ASP A 362 -38.41 6.44 3.59
C ASP A 362 -38.09 6.20 5.08
N ASP A 363 -37.02 5.45 5.37
CA ASP A 363 -36.56 5.08 6.72
C ASP A 363 -37.54 4.23 7.54
N VAL A 364 -38.49 3.57 6.87
CA VAL A 364 -39.39 2.56 7.45
C VAL A 364 -39.10 1.22 6.80
N MET A 365 -38.90 0.18 7.60
CA MET A 365 -38.79 -1.19 7.10
C MET A 365 -40.17 -1.66 6.67
N VAL A 366 -40.32 -1.99 5.39
CA VAL A 366 -41.58 -2.44 4.80
C VAL A 366 -41.67 -3.97 4.72
N LYS A 367 -40.51 -4.64 4.65
CA LYS A 367 -40.42 -6.10 4.63
C LYS A 367 -39.14 -6.58 5.33
N TRP A 368 -39.24 -7.70 6.04
CA TRP A 368 -38.12 -8.47 6.57
C TRP A 368 -38.25 -9.90 6.05
N ARG A 369 -37.26 -10.33 5.28
CA ARG A 369 -37.15 -11.70 4.75
C ARG A 369 -36.04 -12.44 5.45
N GLN A 370 -36.31 -13.67 5.86
CA GLN A 370 -35.33 -14.58 6.41
C GLN A 370 -35.33 -15.87 5.59
N VAL A 371 -34.16 -16.33 5.20
CA VAL A 371 -33.97 -17.63 4.57
C VAL A 371 -32.93 -18.37 5.40
N ASP A 372 -33.28 -19.53 5.93
CA ASP A 372 -32.33 -20.37 6.67
C ASP A 372 -31.52 -21.29 5.74
N GLU A 373 -30.58 -22.04 6.32
CA GLU A 373 -29.72 -22.99 5.59
C GLU A 373 -30.51 -24.15 4.98
N GLU A 374 -31.71 -24.43 5.49
CA GLU A 374 -32.66 -25.44 4.99
C GLU A 374 -33.59 -24.86 3.92
N GLN A 375 -33.29 -23.65 3.44
CA GLN A 375 -34.05 -22.88 2.46
C GLN A 375 -35.49 -22.61 2.86
N GLN A 376 -35.82 -22.64 4.16
CA GLN A 376 -37.10 -22.18 4.64
C GLN A 376 -37.13 -20.66 4.63
N LEU A 377 -38.13 -20.13 3.93
CA LEU A 377 -38.31 -18.70 3.74
C LEU A 377 -39.44 -18.19 4.63
N THR A 378 -39.17 -17.15 5.40
CA THR A 378 -40.16 -16.38 6.15
C THR A 378 -40.12 -14.93 5.71
N ASP A 379 -41.28 -14.38 5.33
CA ASP A 379 -41.45 -12.95 5.07
C ASP A 379 -42.40 -12.34 6.10
N ILE A 380 -42.02 -11.20 6.68
CA ILE A 380 -42.90 -10.33 7.46
C ILE A 380 -43.02 -9.00 6.73
N VAL A 381 -44.24 -8.58 6.41
CA VAL A 381 -44.53 -7.34 5.68
C VAL A 381 -45.36 -6.38 6.52
N ILE A 382 -45.13 -5.08 6.32
CA ILE A 382 -45.70 -3.99 7.12
C ILE A 382 -47.22 -3.82 6.95
N GLY A 383 -47.77 -4.19 5.79
CA GLY A 383 -49.18 -3.97 5.44
C GLY A 383 -49.60 -4.60 4.12
N GLU A 384 -50.88 -4.46 3.76
CA GLU A 384 -51.47 -5.10 2.57
C GLU A 384 -50.83 -4.65 1.25
N ASN A 385 -50.35 -3.41 1.18
CA ASN A 385 -49.72 -2.89 -0.03
C ASN A 385 -48.41 -3.64 -0.33
N GLU A 386 -47.53 -3.81 0.66
CA GLU A 386 -46.27 -4.54 0.49
C GLU A 386 -46.50 -6.06 0.37
N LEU A 387 -47.57 -6.58 0.98
CA LEU A 387 -48.02 -7.96 0.74
C LEU A 387 -48.28 -8.19 -0.75
N ASN A 388 -49.04 -7.30 -1.40
CA ASN A 388 -49.32 -7.37 -2.83
C ASN A 388 -48.08 -7.10 -3.70
N ASN A 389 -47.07 -6.40 -3.18
CA ASN A 389 -45.79 -6.16 -3.85
C ASN A 389 -44.81 -7.35 -3.69
N THR A 390 -45.12 -8.30 -2.82
CA THR A 390 -44.26 -9.46 -2.55
C THR A 390 -44.70 -10.66 -3.38
N SER A 391 -43.73 -11.34 -3.99
CA SER A 391 -43.97 -12.50 -4.85
C SER A 391 -43.03 -13.64 -4.45
N GLY A 392 -43.49 -14.88 -4.67
CA GLY A 392 -42.70 -16.08 -4.40
C GLY A 392 -42.70 -16.56 -2.94
N SER A 393 -43.61 -16.06 -2.09
CA SER A 393 -43.77 -16.46 -0.69
C SER A 393 -45.21 -16.24 -0.21
N GLU A 394 -45.55 -16.73 0.99
CA GLU A 394 -46.78 -16.39 1.72
C GLU A 394 -46.41 -15.50 2.94
N PRO A 395 -46.40 -14.16 2.79
CA PRO A 395 -45.92 -13.27 3.84
C PRO A 395 -46.88 -13.18 5.04
N LEU A 396 -46.30 -13.02 6.22
CA LEU A 396 -47.03 -12.70 7.44
C LEU A 396 -47.23 -11.18 7.55
N LEU A 397 -48.46 -10.74 7.84
CA LEU A 397 -48.77 -9.33 8.07
C LEU A 397 -48.37 -8.93 9.49
N TYR A 398 -47.56 -7.89 9.63
CA TYR A 398 -47.13 -7.35 10.92
C TYR A 398 -48.29 -7.13 11.91
N SER A 399 -49.42 -6.61 11.42
CA SER A 399 -50.62 -6.34 12.24
C SER A 399 -51.31 -7.60 12.80
N GLN A 400 -50.94 -8.78 12.32
CA GLN A 400 -51.53 -10.07 12.69
C GLN A 400 -50.58 -10.94 13.51
N LEU A 401 -49.37 -10.45 13.79
CA LEU A 401 -48.34 -11.17 14.54
C LEU A 401 -48.53 -11.03 16.04
N GLU A 402 -48.00 -12.02 16.78
CA GLU A 402 -47.90 -11.95 18.23
C GLU A 402 -46.96 -10.80 18.66
N PRO A 403 -47.21 -10.16 19.82
CA PRO A 403 -46.43 -8.99 20.27
C PRO A 403 -44.92 -9.21 20.29
N GLU A 404 -44.45 -10.40 20.67
CA GLU A 404 -43.02 -10.72 20.74
C GLU A 404 -42.34 -10.70 19.36
N ILE A 405 -43.07 -11.09 18.31
CA ILE A 405 -42.55 -11.07 16.92
C ILE A 405 -42.53 -9.63 16.40
N CYS A 406 -43.56 -8.84 16.74
CA CYS A 406 -43.59 -7.40 16.45
C CYS A 406 -42.42 -6.67 17.11
N ASP A 407 -42.13 -6.96 18.39
CA ASP A 407 -41.00 -6.39 19.11
C ASP A 407 -39.66 -6.76 18.44
N ALA A 408 -39.51 -8.01 17.98
CA ALA A 408 -38.33 -8.45 17.25
C ALA A 408 -38.15 -7.73 15.91
N TYR A 409 -39.24 -7.54 15.16
CA TYR A 409 -39.26 -6.76 13.92
C TYR A 409 -38.82 -5.31 14.17
N ASP A 410 -39.38 -4.67 15.19
CA ASP A 410 -39.09 -3.27 15.54
C ASP A 410 -37.64 -3.08 16.00
N LEU A 411 -37.10 -4.05 16.75
CA LEU A 411 -35.68 -4.06 17.14
C LEU A 411 -34.76 -4.22 15.93
N LYS A 412 -35.11 -5.09 14.98
CA LYS A 412 -34.33 -5.28 13.73
C LYS A 412 -34.38 -4.04 12.85
N GLU A 413 -35.57 -3.47 12.63
CA GLU A 413 -35.77 -2.22 11.89
C GLU A 413 -34.82 -1.12 12.41
N LYS A 414 -34.86 -0.89 13.73
CA LYS A 414 -34.03 0.12 14.40
C LYS A 414 -32.54 -0.19 14.28
N SER A 415 -32.13 -1.43 14.54
CA SER A 415 -30.72 -1.84 14.53
C SER A 415 -30.10 -1.70 13.14
N ILE A 416 -30.80 -2.20 12.10
CA ILE A 416 -30.30 -2.20 10.73
C ILE A 416 -30.23 -0.79 10.16
N LEU A 417 -31.26 0.04 10.37
CA LEU A 417 -31.23 1.44 9.93
C LEU A 417 -30.08 2.22 10.58
N ASN A 418 -29.90 2.07 11.90
CA ASN A 418 -28.82 2.72 12.62
C ASN A 418 -27.45 2.26 12.13
N ARG A 419 -27.26 0.95 11.95
CA ARG A 419 -26.02 0.38 11.40
C ARG A 419 -25.73 0.93 10.00
N ALA A 420 -26.71 0.95 9.11
CA ALA A 420 -26.54 1.41 7.74
C ALA A 420 -26.10 2.88 7.65
N TYR A 421 -26.68 3.78 8.46
CA TYR A 421 -26.31 5.19 8.44
C TYR A 421 -25.02 5.49 9.22
N ILE A 422 -24.70 4.73 10.27
CA ILE A 422 -23.36 4.80 10.88
C ILE A 422 -22.30 4.38 9.87
N THR A 423 -22.51 3.25 9.15
CA THR A 423 -21.61 2.78 8.09
C THR A 423 -21.44 3.84 7.02
N TYR A 424 -22.53 4.35 6.42
CA TYR A 424 -22.48 5.36 5.37
C TYR A 424 -21.66 6.59 5.78
N ASN A 425 -21.95 7.14 6.97
CA ASN A 425 -21.32 8.36 7.45
C ASN A 425 -19.87 8.15 7.91
N SER A 426 -19.50 6.91 8.28
CA SER A 426 -18.12 6.59 8.62
C SER A 426 -17.27 6.46 7.36
N VAL A 427 -17.78 5.83 6.30
CA VAL A 427 -17.00 5.58 5.07
C VAL A 427 -16.91 6.78 4.14
N ILE A 428 -17.81 7.77 4.26
CA ILE A 428 -17.77 8.98 3.42
C ILE A 428 -16.65 9.94 3.81
N GLN A 429 -16.07 9.79 5.00
CA GLN A 429 -14.90 10.59 5.37
C GLN A 429 -13.71 10.18 4.50
N GLU A 430 -13.13 11.16 3.81
CA GLU A 430 -11.95 10.91 2.97
C GLU A 430 -10.79 10.43 3.85
N PRO A 431 -10.17 9.27 3.53
CA PRO A 431 -9.01 8.79 4.25
C PRO A 431 -7.89 9.80 4.08
N GLN A 432 -7.19 10.09 5.18
CA GLN A 432 -6.04 10.98 5.15
C GLN A 432 -4.75 10.21 4.87
N SER A 433 -4.78 8.87 4.84
CA SER A 433 -3.62 8.02 4.65
C SER A 433 -3.95 6.61 4.13
N ARG A 434 -2.93 5.95 3.57
CA ARG A 434 -2.85 4.52 3.23
C ARG A 434 -1.63 3.90 3.89
N ARG A 435 -1.51 2.58 3.85
CA ARG A 435 -0.39 1.86 4.46
C ARG A 435 0.41 1.11 3.42
N ILE A 436 1.71 1.38 3.38
CA ILE A 436 2.70 0.58 2.66
C ILE A 436 3.22 -0.48 3.63
N ILE A 437 3.11 -1.75 3.26
CA ILE A 437 3.50 -2.88 4.12
C ILE A 437 4.49 -3.76 3.39
N GLY A 438 5.56 -4.16 4.05
CA GLY A 438 6.47 -5.18 3.54
C GLY A 438 7.32 -5.80 4.64
N SER A 439 8.23 -6.67 4.24
CA SER A 439 9.11 -7.40 5.15
C SER A 439 10.56 -7.33 4.70
N VAL A 440 11.45 -7.59 5.65
CA VAL A 440 12.89 -7.73 5.45
C VAL A 440 13.33 -9.07 6.01
N ALA A 441 14.06 -9.84 5.21
CA ALA A 441 14.57 -11.15 5.60
C ALA A 441 16.01 -11.34 5.10
N ASP A 442 16.72 -12.31 5.67
CA ASP A 442 18.01 -12.76 5.16
C ASP A 442 17.82 -13.71 3.96
N THR A 443 18.93 -14.16 3.36
CA THR A 443 18.93 -15.06 2.21
C THR A 443 18.43 -16.47 2.53
N SER A 444 18.24 -16.82 3.81
CA SER A 444 17.62 -18.07 4.26
C SER A 444 16.11 -17.91 4.50
N GLY A 445 15.56 -16.70 4.34
CA GLY A 445 14.17 -16.37 4.63
C GLY A 445 13.89 -16.11 6.11
N VAL A 446 14.92 -15.96 6.96
CA VAL A 446 14.74 -15.59 8.37
C VAL A 446 14.46 -14.09 8.45
N PRO A 447 13.38 -13.65 9.13
CA PRO A 447 13.09 -12.23 9.25
C PRO A 447 14.17 -11.45 9.98
N ILE A 448 14.48 -10.25 9.51
CA ILE A 448 15.51 -9.36 10.10
C ILE A 448 14.83 -8.27 10.92
N SER A 449 14.91 -8.43 12.24
CA SER A 449 14.41 -7.42 13.19
C SER A 449 15.36 -6.23 13.36
N GLY A 450 14.78 -5.04 13.55
CA GLY A 450 15.52 -3.80 13.76
C GLY A 450 16.43 -3.42 12.59
N ALA A 451 16.07 -3.80 11.36
CA ALA A 451 16.63 -3.21 10.15
C ALA A 451 16.08 -1.79 10.01
N THR A 452 16.95 -0.84 9.68
CA THR A 452 16.54 0.54 9.43
C THR A 452 15.98 0.64 8.03
N TYR A 453 14.75 1.11 7.88
CA TYR A 453 14.17 1.45 6.59
C TYR A 453 13.98 2.96 6.47
N ARG A 454 14.25 3.48 5.28
CA ARG A 454 14.27 4.91 4.97
C ARG A 454 13.38 5.15 3.76
N LEU A 455 12.25 5.83 3.95
CA LEU A 455 11.29 6.16 2.91
C LEU A 455 11.80 7.35 2.10
N ILE A 456 11.89 7.18 0.79
CA ILE A 456 12.44 8.16 -0.14
C ILE A 456 11.31 8.73 -1.00
N ALA A 457 11.07 10.03 -0.95
CA ALA A 457 10.08 10.71 -1.80
C ALA A 457 10.68 11.01 -3.19
N LEU A 458 10.33 10.19 -4.19
CA LEU A 458 10.91 10.21 -5.52
C LEU A 458 10.60 11.51 -6.28
N ASN A 459 9.38 12.03 -6.15
CA ASN A 459 8.93 13.27 -6.77
C ASN A 459 9.43 14.55 -6.06
N HIS A 460 10.09 14.40 -4.91
CA HIS A 460 10.80 15.49 -4.21
C HIS A 460 12.32 15.34 -4.37
N ASN A 461 12.75 14.93 -5.58
CA ASN A 461 14.16 14.67 -5.92
C ASN A 461 14.82 13.63 -5.02
N ARG A 462 14.09 12.57 -4.65
CA ARG A 462 14.58 11.43 -3.86
C ARG A 462 15.11 11.82 -2.48
N VAL A 463 14.42 12.76 -1.82
CA VAL A 463 14.69 13.13 -0.42
C VAL A 463 14.16 12.06 0.52
N GLU A 464 14.94 11.72 1.55
CA GLU A 464 14.49 10.90 2.68
C GLU A 464 13.47 11.67 3.51
N VAL A 465 12.27 11.11 3.67
CA VAL A 465 11.15 11.79 4.33
C VAL A 465 10.64 11.11 5.58
N TYR A 466 10.97 9.83 5.80
CA TYR A 466 10.61 9.06 6.98
C TYR A 466 11.61 7.94 7.23
N VAL A 467 11.85 7.61 8.50
CA VAL A 467 12.75 6.53 8.93
C VAL A 467 12.08 5.72 10.01
N GLY A 468 12.21 4.40 9.95
CA GLY A 468 11.75 3.50 11.00
C GLY A 468 12.59 2.25 11.11
N LEU A 469 12.17 1.36 12.01
CA LEU A 469 12.81 0.07 12.26
C LEU A 469 11.82 -1.05 12.00
N THR A 470 12.29 -2.15 11.41
CA THR A 470 11.48 -3.36 11.30
C THR A 470 11.18 -3.96 12.68
N ASP A 471 10.01 -4.56 12.83
CA ASP A 471 9.59 -5.21 14.06
C ASP A 471 10.31 -6.56 14.31
N GLU A 472 9.87 -7.33 15.31
CA GLU A 472 10.45 -8.65 15.63
C GLU A 472 10.26 -9.70 14.51
N ASN A 473 9.28 -9.49 13.63
CA ASN A 473 9.00 -10.35 12.48
C ASN A 473 9.56 -9.78 11.18
N GLY A 474 10.46 -8.79 11.26
CA GLY A 474 11.08 -8.15 10.10
C GLY A 474 10.11 -7.29 9.28
N MET A 475 8.93 -6.95 9.80
CA MET A 475 7.93 -6.18 9.08
C MET A 475 8.16 -4.68 9.19
N TYR A 476 7.85 -3.95 8.14
CA TYR A 476 7.63 -2.51 8.17
C TYR A 476 6.21 -2.18 7.71
N SER A 477 5.66 -1.12 8.28
CA SER A 477 4.33 -0.60 7.98
C SER A 477 4.40 0.92 8.06
N ILE A 478 4.16 1.59 6.95
CA ILE A 478 4.32 3.04 6.84
C ILE A 478 2.99 3.64 6.38
N GLN A 479 2.37 4.45 7.23
CA GLN A 479 1.26 5.30 6.81
C GLN A 479 1.79 6.42 5.92
N VAL A 480 1.14 6.62 4.78
CA VAL A 480 1.47 7.67 3.80
C VAL A 480 0.21 8.41 3.38
N PRO A 481 0.26 9.73 3.14
CA PRO A 481 -0.91 10.50 2.70
C PRO A 481 -1.37 10.09 1.28
N GLU A 482 -2.66 10.27 0.99
CA GLU A 482 -3.24 10.05 -0.35
C GLU A 482 -3.04 11.29 -1.27
N ASP A 483 -1.83 11.82 -1.35
CA ASP A 483 -1.52 13.08 -2.05
C ASP A 483 -0.79 12.90 -3.39
N GLY A 484 -0.67 11.66 -3.86
CA GLY A 484 -0.03 11.32 -5.13
C GLY A 484 1.50 11.31 -5.10
N ASN A 485 2.13 11.46 -3.93
CA ASN A 485 3.58 11.29 -3.79
C ASN A 485 4.03 9.88 -4.18
N LEU A 486 5.22 9.79 -4.79
CA LEU A 486 5.82 8.52 -5.19
C LEU A 486 6.98 8.18 -4.27
N TYR A 487 7.06 6.92 -3.83
CA TYR A 487 8.05 6.50 -2.85
C TYR A 487 8.97 5.37 -3.33
N GLY A 488 10.20 5.39 -2.85
CA GLY A 488 11.13 4.27 -2.80
C GLY A 488 11.51 3.95 -1.35
N LEU A 489 12.24 2.87 -1.13
CA LEU A 489 12.67 2.45 0.20
C LEU A 489 14.13 2.01 0.18
N ILE A 490 14.92 2.50 1.13
CA ILE A 490 16.28 2.00 1.37
C ILE A 490 16.29 1.25 2.69
N VAL A 491 16.81 0.03 2.71
CA VAL A 491 16.88 -0.81 3.91
C VAL A 491 18.33 -1.16 4.23
N PHE A 492 18.69 -0.98 5.49
CA PHE A 492 20.03 -1.22 6.00
C PHE A 492 20.03 -1.97 7.33
N LYS A 493 20.99 -2.87 7.50
CA LYS A 493 21.30 -3.55 8.77
C LYS A 493 22.81 -3.79 8.84
N ASP A 494 23.43 -3.47 9.98
CA ASP A 494 24.83 -3.78 10.20
C ASP A 494 25.15 -5.25 9.90
N GLY A 495 26.19 -5.50 9.09
CA GLY A 495 26.61 -6.83 8.64
C GLY A 495 25.98 -7.30 7.33
N TYR A 496 25.06 -6.52 6.76
CA TYR A 496 24.40 -6.81 5.50
C TYR A 496 24.62 -5.69 4.47
N GLU A 497 24.51 -6.05 3.20
CA GLU A 497 24.48 -5.09 2.10
C GLU A 497 23.20 -4.25 2.13
N GLU A 498 23.35 -2.94 1.94
CA GLU A 498 22.22 -2.02 1.82
C GLU A 498 21.44 -2.32 0.53
N VAL A 499 20.11 -2.34 0.63
CA VAL A 499 19.24 -2.60 -0.52
C VAL A 499 18.30 -1.43 -0.75
N GLU A 500 18.29 -0.91 -1.97
CA GLU A 500 17.28 0.03 -2.44
C GLU A 500 16.17 -0.72 -3.20
N CYS A 501 14.92 -0.49 -2.80
CA CYS A 501 13.75 -0.68 -3.62
C CYS A 501 13.42 0.66 -4.30
N HIS A 502 13.69 0.75 -5.60
CA HIS A 502 13.64 2.01 -6.34
C HIS A 502 12.23 2.60 -6.47
N ARG A 503 11.21 1.74 -6.39
CA ARG A 503 9.81 2.14 -6.50
C ARG A 503 8.92 1.18 -5.71
N LEU A 504 8.13 1.73 -4.81
CA LEU A 504 7.09 1.00 -4.09
C LEU A 504 5.80 0.96 -4.93
N ILE A 505 5.03 -0.11 -4.80
CA ILE A 505 3.72 -0.23 -5.45
C ILE A 505 2.75 0.77 -4.82
N GLN A 506 2.12 1.60 -5.67
CA GLN A 506 1.16 2.64 -5.27
C GLN A 506 -0.03 2.70 -6.25
N THR A 507 -1.03 1.86 -5.98
CA THR A 507 -2.25 1.73 -6.78
C THR A 507 -3.26 2.82 -6.49
N ALA A 508 -3.31 3.28 -5.24
CA ALA A 508 -4.33 4.19 -4.73
C ALA A 508 -5.76 3.63 -4.59
N LEU A 509 -5.93 2.31 -4.68
CA LEU A 509 -7.27 1.68 -4.69
C LEU A 509 -7.56 0.83 -3.44
N VAL A 510 -6.54 0.53 -2.65
CA VAL A 510 -6.63 -0.30 -1.44
C VAL A 510 -6.05 0.42 -0.23
N PRO A 511 -6.56 0.12 0.99
CA PRO A 511 -6.02 0.69 2.21
C PRO A 511 -4.59 0.22 2.51
N ASP A 512 -4.27 -1.02 2.15
CA ASP A 512 -2.99 -1.67 2.42
C ASP A 512 -2.32 -2.09 1.09
N GLU A 513 -1.09 -1.61 0.86
CA GLU A 513 -0.30 -1.90 -0.33
C GLU A 513 0.93 -2.74 0.03
N PHE A 514 0.87 -4.02 -0.34
CA PHE A 514 1.92 -4.98 -0.04
C PHE A 514 3.08 -4.92 -1.03
N GLN A 515 4.28 -4.92 -0.48
CA GLN A 515 5.55 -4.80 -1.18
C GLN A 515 6.26 -6.17 -1.18
N PRO A 516 7.21 -6.42 -2.11
CA PRO A 516 7.97 -7.65 -2.08
C PRO A 516 8.86 -7.71 -0.84
N THR A 517 9.19 -8.91 -0.38
CA THR A 517 10.18 -9.10 0.69
C THR A 517 11.53 -8.55 0.22
N ILE A 518 12.11 -7.64 1.01
CA ILE A 518 13.47 -7.15 0.78
C ILE A 518 14.43 -8.15 1.41
N VAL A 519 15.21 -8.83 0.56
CA VAL A 519 16.19 -9.81 1.02
C VAL A 519 17.54 -9.12 1.17
N LEU A 520 18.10 -9.15 2.38
CA LEU A 520 19.44 -8.64 2.66
C LEU A 520 20.46 -9.78 2.59
N SER A 521 21.54 -9.58 1.85
CA SER A 521 22.67 -10.51 1.81
C SER A 521 23.75 -10.07 2.80
N GLU A 522 24.41 -11.02 3.47
CA GLU A 522 25.56 -10.72 4.32
C GLU A 522 26.66 -10.03 3.51
N SER A 523 27.33 -9.05 4.11
CA SER A 523 28.42 -8.34 3.46
C SER A 523 29.61 -9.26 3.23
N ASP A 524 30.05 -9.35 1.98
CA ASP A 524 31.19 -10.15 1.55
C ASP A 524 31.90 -9.47 0.37
N GLU A 525 33.22 -9.56 0.32
CA GLU A 525 34.04 -9.06 -0.79
C GLU A 525 34.05 -10.03 -1.98
N GLU A 526 33.64 -11.28 -1.78
CA GLU A 526 33.57 -12.29 -2.84
C GLU A 526 32.27 -12.18 -3.64
N ASN A 527 32.41 -12.07 -4.97
CA ASN A 527 31.26 -12.15 -5.88
C ASN A 527 30.57 -13.52 -5.77
N LYS A 528 29.24 -13.50 -5.80
CA LYS A 528 28.35 -14.65 -5.72
C LYS A 528 27.82 -15.02 -7.10
N GLU A 529 27.85 -16.31 -7.40
CA GLU A 529 27.31 -16.82 -8.66
C GLU A 529 25.77 -16.68 -8.67
N VAL A 530 25.26 -16.17 -9.78
CA VAL A 530 23.84 -15.99 -10.03
C VAL A 530 23.54 -16.58 -11.39
N CYS A 531 22.55 -17.48 -11.44
CA CYS A 531 22.06 -18.07 -12.68
C CYS A 531 20.57 -17.76 -12.85
N ILE A 532 20.16 -17.44 -14.08
CA ILE A 532 18.78 -17.18 -14.46
C ILE A 532 18.40 -18.19 -15.55
N LEU A 533 17.39 -19.01 -15.26
CA LEU A 533 16.74 -19.91 -16.21
C LEU A 533 15.55 -19.17 -16.84
N VAL A 534 15.58 -18.97 -18.15
CA VAL A 534 14.52 -18.30 -18.91
C VAL A 534 13.60 -19.33 -19.54
N VAL A 535 12.30 -19.26 -19.23
CA VAL A 535 11.29 -20.22 -19.71
C VAL A 535 10.04 -19.54 -20.25
N ASP A 536 9.29 -20.25 -21.08
CA ASP A 536 8.00 -19.83 -21.65
C ASP A 536 6.87 -19.97 -20.62
N ALA A 537 5.97 -18.98 -20.55
CA ALA A 537 4.85 -18.98 -19.61
C ALA A 537 3.67 -19.89 -19.99
N VAL A 538 3.54 -20.29 -21.27
CA VAL A 538 2.37 -21.00 -21.81
C VAL A 538 2.71 -22.32 -22.51
N THR A 539 4.00 -22.65 -22.65
CA THR A 539 4.46 -23.81 -23.41
C THR A 539 5.25 -24.78 -22.54
N MET A 540 4.67 -25.95 -22.29
CA MET A 540 5.39 -27.07 -21.67
C MET A 540 6.38 -27.69 -22.64
N THR A 541 7.41 -28.36 -22.09
CA THR A 541 8.36 -29.13 -22.89
C THR A 541 8.42 -30.59 -22.46
N THR A 542 8.70 -31.47 -23.43
CA THR A 542 9.07 -32.86 -23.17
C THR A 542 10.59 -33.07 -23.18
N VAL A 543 11.36 -32.01 -23.46
CA VAL A 543 12.82 -32.07 -23.50
C VAL A 543 13.36 -32.07 -22.08
N LEU A 544 14.03 -33.16 -21.72
CA LEU A 544 14.74 -33.29 -20.45
C LEU A 544 16.19 -32.83 -20.63
N TRP A 545 16.64 -31.98 -19.71
CA TRP A 545 18.01 -31.49 -19.66
C TRP A 545 18.75 -32.15 -18.51
N ASP A 546 20.00 -32.58 -18.75
CA ASP A 546 20.88 -33.20 -17.74
C ASP A 546 21.77 -32.14 -17.08
N ASP A 547 21.17 -31.01 -16.68
CA ASP A 547 21.84 -29.90 -15.98
C ASP A 547 21.41 -29.77 -14.52
N GLY A 548 20.64 -30.75 -14.02
CA GLY A 548 20.16 -30.77 -12.64
C GLY A 548 19.02 -29.80 -12.35
N ILE A 549 18.58 -28.98 -13.31
CA ILE A 549 17.49 -28.02 -13.12
C ILE A 549 16.17 -28.61 -13.64
N LYS A 550 15.28 -28.95 -12.70
CA LYS A 550 13.92 -29.39 -13.04
C LYS A 550 13.12 -28.21 -13.59
N SER A 551 12.62 -28.34 -14.82
CA SER A 551 11.67 -27.41 -15.42
C SER A 551 10.75 -28.18 -16.35
N GLN A 552 9.44 -27.96 -16.21
CA GLN A 552 8.43 -28.51 -17.13
C GLN A 552 8.16 -27.56 -18.32
N MET A 553 8.76 -26.37 -18.29
CA MET A 553 8.52 -25.30 -19.26
C MET A 553 9.57 -25.28 -20.36
N GLN A 554 9.14 -24.90 -21.57
CA GLN A 554 10.04 -24.69 -22.70
C GLN A 554 11.07 -23.59 -22.37
N ARG A 555 12.35 -23.93 -22.48
CA ARG A 555 13.45 -23.00 -22.19
C ARG A 555 13.71 -22.07 -23.38
N ILE A 556 14.08 -20.82 -23.10
CA ILE A 556 14.27 -19.78 -24.12
C ILE A 556 15.75 -19.41 -24.20
N SER A 557 16.35 -19.66 -25.37
CA SER A 557 17.73 -19.28 -25.67
C SER A 557 17.82 -17.87 -26.26
N ALA A 558 19.00 -17.26 -26.16
CA ALA A 558 19.33 -15.94 -26.69
C ALA A 558 18.47 -14.77 -26.17
N ALA A 559 17.78 -14.94 -25.03
CA ALA A 559 17.16 -13.83 -24.32
C ALA A 559 18.27 -12.90 -23.80
N THR A 560 18.10 -11.58 -23.96
CA THR A 560 19.04 -10.58 -23.44
C THR A 560 18.60 -10.18 -22.04
N ILE A 561 19.54 -10.17 -21.09
CA ILE A 561 19.27 -9.87 -19.68
C ILE A 561 20.14 -8.67 -19.28
N HIS A 562 19.52 -7.57 -18.86
CA HIS A 562 20.21 -6.42 -18.26
C HIS A 562 20.03 -6.47 -16.75
N LEU A 563 21.15 -6.47 -16.01
CA LEU A 563 21.16 -6.45 -14.57
C LEU A 563 21.34 -5.03 -14.06
N ARG A 564 20.57 -4.66 -13.04
CA ARG A 564 20.54 -3.36 -12.38
C ARG A 564 20.56 -3.58 -10.87
N SER A 565 21.25 -2.73 -10.11
CA SER A 565 21.28 -2.83 -8.65
C SER A 565 19.91 -2.46 -8.05
N GLY A 566 19.53 -3.10 -6.95
CA GLY A 566 18.29 -2.85 -6.23
C GLY A 566 17.07 -3.58 -6.80
N LEU A 567 15.96 -3.51 -6.06
CA LEU A 567 14.64 -4.03 -6.46
C LEU A 567 13.87 -2.97 -7.24
N GLU A 568 12.96 -3.42 -8.10
CA GLU A 568 12.05 -2.56 -8.88
C GLU A 568 12.79 -1.46 -9.67
N ASN A 569 14.03 -1.75 -10.11
CA ASN A 569 14.85 -0.81 -10.86
C ASN A 569 14.62 -1.00 -12.37
N PHE A 570 13.80 -0.13 -12.95
CA PHE A 570 13.37 -0.24 -14.35
C PHE A 570 14.23 0.60 -15.32
N ASP A 571 14.89 1.64 -14.83
CA ASP A 571 15.49 2.70 -15.65
C ASP A 571 16.87 3.16 -15.18
N GLY A 572 17.44 2.54 -14.14
CA GLY A 572 18.73 2.87 -13.57
C GLY A 572 19.93 2.55 -14.47
N GLU A 573 21.12 2.42 -13.88
CA GLU A 573 22.31 2.00 -14.62
C GLU A 573 22.30 0.49 -14.87
N ILE A 574 22.67 0.07 -16.09
CA ILE A 574 22.92 -1.33 -16.41
C ILE A 574 24.33 -1.66 -15.95
N ILE A 575 24.45 -2.51 -14.94
CA ILE A 575 25.75 -2.93 -14.41
C ILE A 575 26.34 -4.11 -15.19
N GLU A 576 25.48 -4.94 -15.77
CA GLU A 576 25.89 -6.11 -16.55
C GLU A 576 24.85 -6.50 -17.60
N THR A 577 25.28 -7.14 -18.69
CA THR A 577 24.40 -7.69 -19.73
C THR A 577 24.79 -9.12 -20.08
N LEU A 578 23.82 -10.02 -20.01
CA LEU A 578 23.98 -11.44 -20.31
C LEU A 578 23.09 -11.88 -21.47
N LYS A 579 23.35 -13.08 -21.98
CA LYS A 579 22.43 -13.79 -22.88
C LYS A 579 22.21 -15.20 -22.41
N SER A 580 20.97 -15.68 -22.46
CA SER A 580 20.68 -17.09 -22.18
C SER A 580 21.29 -17.98 -23.27
N ASP A 581 21.90 -19.09 -22.83
CA ASP A 581 22.56 -20.05 -23.70
C ASP A 581 21.57 -21.01 -24.39
N GLY A 582 22.07 -22.06 -25.05
CA GLY A 582 21.24 -23.08 -25.69
C GLY A 582 20.38 -23.90 -24.73
N HIS A 583 20.71 -23.89 -23.44
CA HIS A 583 19.96 -24.51 -22.34
C HIS A 583 18.98 -23.52 -21.69
N GLY A 584 18.91 -22.28 -22.20
CA GLY A 584 18.07 -21.20 -21.67
C GLY A 584 18.57 -20.62 -20.35
N ILE A 585 19.85 -20.81 -20.02
CA ILE A 585 20.45 -20.37 -18.76
C ILE A 585 21.46 -19.26 -19.05
N ALA A 586 21.49 -18.23 -18.19
CA ALA A 586 22.54 -17.23 -18.16
C ALA A 586 23.10 -17.14 -16.74
N CYS A 587 24.42 -17.22 -16.59
CA CYS A 587 25.08 -17.09 -15.30
C CYS A 587 26.12 -15.97 -15.29
N THR A 588 26.31 -15.34 -14.14
CA THR A 588 27.36 -14.35 -13.86
C THR A 588 27.76 -14.39 -12.38
N ALA A 589 28.80 -13.65 -11.99
CA ALA A 589 29.20 -13.45 -10.61
C ALA A 589 29.12 -11.97 -10.22
N LEU A 590 28.21 -11.63 -9.31
CA LEU A 590 27.95 -10.26 -8.85
C LEU A 590 28.39 -10.10 -7.38
N PRO A 591 28.72 -8.89 -6.92
CA PRO A 591 28.80 -8.62 -5.48
C PRO A 591 27.51 -9.08 -4.77
N PRO A 592 27.58 -9.49 -3.49
CA PRO A 592 26.38 -9.82 -2.72
C PRO A 592 25.36 -8.69 -2.75
N GLY A 593 24.08 -9.03 -2.74
CA GLY A 593 23.00 -8.04 -2.71
C GLY A 593 21.84 -8.36 -3.65
N ALA A 594 20.91 -7.41 -3.75
CA ALA A 594 19.70 -7.55 -4.56
C ALA A 594 19.79 -6.73 -5.85
N TYR A 595 19.22 -7.31 -6.91
CA TYR A 595 19.28 -6.80 -8.28
C TYR A 595 17.93 -6.99 -8.98
N THR A 596 17.70 -6.20 -10.02
CA THR A 596 16.60 -6.35 -10.96
C THR A 596 17.16 -6.81 -12.31
N ALA A 597 16.66 -7.94 -12.81
CA ALA A 597 16.93 -8.42 -14.16
C ALA A 597 15.81 -7.98 -15.11
N GLU A 598 16.15 -7.14 -16.09
CA GLU A 598 15.31 -6.81 -17.25
C GLU A 598 15.59 -7.82 -18.37
N ILE A 599 14.60 -8.62 -18.74
CA ILE A 599 14.76 -9.76 -19.64
C ILE A 599 13.93 -9.53 -20.90
N ILE A 600 14.61 -9.56 -22.05
CA ILE A 600 14.07 -9.22 -23.36
C ILE A 600 14.30 -10.40 -24.32
N ALA A 601 13.23 -10.84 -24.97
CA ALA A 601 13.28 -11.91 -25.97
C ALA A 601 12.30 -11.62 -27.12
N PRO A 602 12.56 -12.12 -28.35
CA PRO A 602 11.68 -11.87 -29.50
C PRO A 602 10.24 -12.34 -29.27
N ASN A 603 9.26 -11.53 -29.68
CA ASN A 603 7.82 -11.80 -29.59
C ASN A 603 7.32 -12.07 -28.17
N ARG A 604 7.98 -11.49 -27.16
CA ARG A 604 7.63 -11.61 -25.75
C ARG A 604 7.55 -10.25 -25.09
N THR A 605 6.74 -10.16 -24.04
CA THR A 605 6.73 -8.99 -23.16
C THR A 605 8.04 -8.92 -22.39
N THR A 606 8.58 -7.72 -22.19
CA THR A 606 9.72 -7.51 -21.29
C THR A 606 9.34 -7.95 -19.88
N LEU A 607 10.21 -8.75 -19.26
CA LEU A 607 10.03 -9.24 -17.90
C LEU A 607 11.04 -8.57 -16.97
N TYR A 608 10.58 -8.14 -15.79
CA TYR A 608 11.45 -7.70 -14.69
C TYR A 608 11.37 -8.70 -13.55
N GLN A 609 12.52 -9.22 -13.12
CA GLN A 609 12.64 -10.25 -12.11
C GLN A 609 13.64 -9.83 -11.03
N THR A 610 13.28 -10.00 -9.75
CA THR A 610 14.20 -9.80 -8.64
C THR A 610 15.21 -10.95 -8.59
N VAL A 611 16.47 -10.58 -8.37
CA VAL A 611 17.63 -11.45 -8.34
C VAL A 611 18.43 -11.16 -7.08
N VAL A 612 18.77 -12.18 -6.30
CA VAL A 612 19.58 -12.02 -5.09
C VAL A 612 20.89 -12.79 -5.25
N ALA A 613 22.00 -12.07 -5.20
CA ALA A 613 23.34 -12.65 -5.22
C ALA A 613 23.77 -12.98 -3.79
N SER A 614 23.90 -14.27 -3.47
CA SER A 614 24.28 -14.77 -2.15
C SER A 614 24.86 -16.19 -2.25
N ASP A 615 25.46 -16.71 -1.18
CA ASP A 615 25.91 -18.12 -1.14
C ASP A 615 24.75 -19.13 -1.16
N ALA A 616 23.55 -18.67 -0.83
CA ALA A 616 22.31 -19.45 -0.94
C ALA A 616 21.67 -19.35 -2.33
N ALA A 617 22.25 -18.57 -3.26
CA ALA A 617 21.64 -18.30 -4.56
C ALA A 617 21.40 -19.60 -5.33
N THR A 618 20.14 -19.80 -5.70
CA THR A 618 19.71 -20.87 -6.59
C THR A 618 19.50 -20.31 -7.99
N THR A 619 19.31 -21.20 -8.98
CA THR A 619 18.92 -20.75 -10.31
C THR A 619 17.54 -20.11 -10.26
N ILE A 620 17.47 -18.82 -10.52
CA ILE A 620 16.22 -18.05 -10.53
C ILE A 620 15.46 -18.36 -11.82
N ARG A 621 14.17 -18.65 -11.70
CA ARG A 621 13.33 -18.93 -12.86
C ARG A 621 12.63 -17.66 -13.33
N ALA A 622 12.94 -17.25 -14.55
CA ALA A 622 12.30 -16.15 -15.24
C ALA A 622 11.26 -16.67 -16.24
N VAL A 623 9.98 -16.47 -15.92
CA VAL A 623 8.84 -16.96 -16.73
C VAL A 623 8.41 -15.87 -17.70
N MET A 624 8.85 -15.97 -18.95
CA MET A 624 8.58 -14.98 -19.99
C MET A 624 7.31 -15.27 -20.77
N ASN A 625 6.55 -14.22 -20.98
CA ASN A 625 5.26 -14.31 -21.62
C ASN A 625 5.31 -13.95 -23.11
N PRO A 626 4.75 -14.76 -24.04
CA PRO A 626 4.44 -14.29 -25.39
C PRO A 626 3.56 -13.03 -25.32
N ILE A 627 3.76 -12.08 -26.23
CA ILE A 627 2.92 -10.86 -26.28
C ILE A 627 1.46 -11.29 -26.46
N PRO A 628 0.55 -10.98 -25.52
CA PRO A 628 -0.87 -11.26 -25.67
C PRO A 628 -1.46 -10.59 -26.91
N ASP A 629 -2.46 -11.22 -27.53
CA ASP A 629 -3.20 -10.61 -28.63
C ASP A 629 -4.05 -9.40 -28.14
N PRO A 630 -4.46 -8.49 -29.04
CA PRO A 630 -5.30 -7.36 -28.65
C PRO A 630 -6.60 -7.80 -27.95
N GLY A 631 -6.80 -7.33 -26.72
CA GLY A 631 -7.96 -7.70 -25.88
C GLY A 631 -7.78 -8.97 -25.05
N GLU A 632 -6.70 -9.72 -25.26
CA GLU A 632 -6.29 -10.84 -24.42
C GLU A 632 -5.57 -10.32 -23.15
N ILE A 633 -5.87 -10.92 -22.01
CA ILE A 633 -5.12 -10.72 -20.76
C ILE A 633 -4.52 -12.05 -20.34
N ARG A 634 -3.25 -12.02 -19.95
CA ARG A 634 -2.58 -13.18 -19.38
C ARG A 634 -2.15 -12.95 -17.95
N ILE A 635 -2.50 -13.89 -17.09
CA ILE A 635 -2.24 -13.86 -15.66
C ILE A 635 -1.23 -14.97 -15.38
N VAL A 636 -0.06 -14.61 -14.85
CA VAL A 636 1.03 -15.54 -14.54
C VAL A 636 1.26 -15.51 -13.03
N LEU A 637 1.02 -16.65 -12.39
CA LEU A 637 1.33 -16.93 -11.00
C LEU A 637 2.69 -17.64 -10.93
N THR A 638 3.64 -17.09 -10.18
CA THR A 638 4.94 -17.71 -9.87
C THR A 638 5.12 -17.78 -8.36
N TRP A 639 5.78 -18.81 -7.87
CA TRP A 639 6.15 -18.96 -6.46
C TRP A 639 7.45 -19.76 -6.36
N ASP A 640 8.00 -19.83 -5.15
CA ASP A 640 9.22 -20.56 -4.84
C ASP A 640 8.96 -22.07 -4.72
N LYS A 641 9.88 -22.79 -4.07
CA LYS A 641 9.79 -24.25 -3.92
C LYS A 641 8.56 -24.72 -3.14
N ALA A 642 8.14 -23.95 -2.14
CA ALA A 642 7.10 -24.31 -1.18
C ALA A 642 6.00 -23.22 -1.16
N PRO A 643 4.72 -23.58 -1.03
CA PRO A 643 4.20 -24.95 -1.08
C PRO A 643 4.43 -25.60 -2.45
N GLN A 644 4.25 -26.91 -2.52
CA GLN A 644 4.54 -27.65 -3.75
C GLN A 644 3.58 -27.26 -4.89
N ASP A 645 2.34 -26.93 -4.55
CA ASP A 645 1.28 -26.68 -5.52
C ASP A 645 0.45 -25.48 -5.08
N LEU A 646 0.46 -24.43 -5.90
CA LEU A 646 -0.42 -23.28 -5.78
C LEU A 646 -1.36 -23.24 -6.99
N ASP A 647 -2.65 -23.22 -6.73
CA ASP A 647 -3.69 -23.25 -7.77
C ASP A 647 -4.23 -21.86 -8.10
N ALA A 648 -4.33 -21.57 -9.38
CA ALA A 648 -5.03 -20.43 -9.94
C ALA A 648 -6.52 -20.73 -10.08
N HIS A 649 -7.34 -19.82 -9.56
CA HIS A 649 -8.79 -19.84 -9.72
C HIS A 649 -9.24 -18.51 -10.32
N LEU A 650 -9.72 -18.54 -11.55
CA LEU A 650 -10.33 -17.39 -12.21
C LEU A 650 -11.85 -17.57 -12.27
N PHE A 651 -12.57 -16.69 -11.60
CA PHE A 651 -14.00 -16.53 -11.80
C PHE A 651 -14.23 -15.53 -12.93
N THR A 652 -15.01 -15.92 -13.94
CA THR A 652 -15.36 -15.10 -15.10
C THR A 652 -16.76 -14.49 -14.93
N PRO A 653 -17.14 -13.46 -15.70
CA PRO A 653 -18.47 -12.84 -15.62
C PRO A 653 -19.56 -13.90 -15.68
N PHE A 654 -20.30 -13.99 -14.58
CA PHE A 654 -21.35 -14.97 -14.37
C PHE A 654 -22.65 -14.51 -15.02
N ASN A 655 -23.41 -15.44 -15.60
CA ASN A 655 -24.77 -15.20 -16.08
C ASN A 655 -25.77 -16.07 -15.26
N GLU A 656 -26.80 -15.46 -14.66
CA GLU A 656 -27.80 -16.16 -13.83
C GLU A 656 -28.52 -17.31 -14.55
N SER A 657 -28.62 -17.30 -15.89
CA SER A 657 -29.28 -18.39 -16.63
C SER A 657 -28.53 -19.72 -16.59
N ASP A 658 -27.25 -19.71 -16.20
CA ASP A 658 -26.31 -20.82 -16.38
C ASP A 658 -25.74 -21.28 -15.03
N ALA A 659 -26.61 -21.46 -14.03
CA ALA A 659 -26.30 -21.99 -12.70
C ALA A 659 -25.67 -23.40 -12.78
N GLY A 660 -24.38 -23.48 -13.05
CA GLY A 660 -23.63 -24.73 -13.18
C GLY A 660 -22.22 -24.52 -13.72
N THR A 661 -21.28 -24.18 -12.83
CA THR A 661 -19.82 -24.38 -12.95
C THR A 661 -19.06 -23.77 -14.16
N ALA A 662 -19.73 -23.17 -15.16
CA ALA A 662 -19.11 -22.69 -16.40
C ALA A 662 -18.31 -21.38 -16.26
N TYR A 663 -18.29 -20.77 -15.08
CA TYR A 663 -17.69 -19.45 -14.81
C TYR A 663 -16.51 -19.49 -13.85
N HIS A 664 -15.89 -20.65 -13.71
CA HIS A 664 -14.74 -20.87 -12.84
C HIS A 664 -13.71 -21.69 -13.59
N ILE A 665 -12.60 -21.06 -13.94
CA ILE A 665 -11.42 -21.67 -14.55
C ILE A 665 -10.44 -22.04 -13.45
N TRP A 666 -10.08 -23.32 -13.39
CA TRP A 666 -9.16 -23.93 -12.43
C TRP A 666 -8.77 -25.32 -12.95
N PHE A 667 -7.97 -26.10 -12.22
CA PHE A 667 -7.49 -27.40 -12.71
C PHE A 667 -8.65 -28.36 -13.09
N GLY A 668 -9.77 -28.32 -12.33
CA GLY A 668 -10.94 -29.17 -12.57
C GLY A 668 -11.81 -28.72 -13.75
N ASN A 669 -11.68 -27.47 -14.18
CA ASN A 669 -12.34 -26.91 -15.36
C ASN A 669 -11.40 -25.95 -16.09
N ARG A 670 -10.59 -26.48 -17.00
CA ARG A 670 -9.46 -25.74 -17.58
C ARG A 670 -9.82 -24.74 -18.67
N GLN A 671 -11.06 -24.74 -19.18
CA GLN A 671 -11.47 -23.81 -20.23
C GLN A 671 -12.99 -23.60 -20.24
N ASP A 672 -13.44 -22.35 -20.43
CA ASP A 672 -14.85 -22.01 -20.62
C ASP A 672 -15.23 -21.83 -22.11
N GLN A 673 -16.50 -21.55 -22.37
CA GLN A 673 -17.04 -21.34 -23.71
C GLN A 673 -16.57 -20.04 -24.37
N SER A 674 -16.08 -19.09 -23.57
CA SER A 674 -15.58 -17.78 -24.01
C SER A 674 -14.09 -17.81 -24.36
N GLY A 675 -13.43 -18.98 -24.24
CA GLY A 675 -12.02 -19.16 -24.56
C GLY A 675 -11.06 -18.93 -23.38
N ASN A 676 -11.58 -18.51 -22.22
CA ASN A 676 -10.77 -18.30 -21.02
C ASN A 676 -10.28 -19.66 -20.52
N ARG A 677 -9.00 -19.76 -20.14
CA ARG A 677 -8.37 -21.06 -19.90
C ARG A 677 -7.19 -21.04 -18.94
N LEU A 678 -6.93 -22.18 -18.30
CA LEU A 678 -5.71 -22.49 -17.55
C LEU A 678 -4.70 -23.16 -18.48
N ASP A 679 -3.77 -22.37 -19.01
CA ASP A 679 -2.73 -22.81 -19.95
C ASP A 679 -1.75 -23.78 -19.27
N ILE A 680 -1.24 -23.41 -18.09
CA ILE A 680 -0.21 -24.14 -17.34
C ILE A 680 -0.63 -24.31 -15.89
N ASP A 681 -0.41 -25.51 -15.36
CA ASP A 681 -0.76 -25.99 -14.02
C ASP A 681 0.45 -26.79 -13.50
N THR A 682 1.31 -26.14 -12.72
CA THR A 682 2.57 -26.73 -12.24
C THR A 682 2.41 -27.19 -10.79
N THR A 683 2.64 -28.48 -10.55
CA THR A 683 2.32 -29.12 -9.24
C THR A 683 3.53 -29.62 -8.45
N GLU A 684 4.76 -29.27 -8.85
CA GLU A 684 6.02 -29.73 -8.24
C GLU A 684 6.91 -28.59 -7.70
N GLY A 685 6.31 -27.45 -7.38
CA GLY A 685 6.95 -26.24 -6.87
C GLY A 685 7.60 -25.42 -7.97
N TYR A 686 8.07 -24.22 -7.60
CA TYR A 686 8.72 -23.25 -8.47
C TYR A 686 7.86 -22.71 -9.63
N GLY A 687 6.55 -22.97 -9.64
CA GLY A 687 5.60 -22.54 -10.67
C GLY A 687 6.06 -22.68 -12.13
N PRO A 688 5.41 -22.00 -13.09
CA PRO A 688 4.27 -21.10 -12.92
C PRO A 688 2.91 -21.82 -13.00
N GLU A 689 1.85 -21.11 -12.69
CA GLU A 689 0.54 -21.32 -13.31
C GLU A 689 0.18 -20.13 -14.20
N THR A 690 -0.44 -20.40 -15.33
CA THR A 690 -0.78 -19.34 -16.30
C THR A 690 -2.22 -19.48 -16.75
N VAL A 691 -2.97 -18.39 -16.62
CA VAL A 691 -4.37 -18.28 -17.08
C VAL A 691 -4.44 -17.23 -18.18
N THR A 692 -5.14 -17.54 -19.26
CA THR A 692 -5.46 -16.59 -20.33
C THR A 692 -6.95 -16.26 -20.32
N ILE A 693 -7.27 -14.97 -20.30
CA ILE A 693 -8.58 -14.42 -20.64
C ILE A 693 -8.51 -14.05 -22.12
N ASP A 694 -9.20 -14.82 -22.96
CA ASP A 694 -9.08 -14.75 -24.43
C ASP A 694 -9.61 -13.41 -24.97
N SER A 695 -10.76 -12.98 -24.45
CA SER A 695 -11.34 -11.68 -24.74
C SER A 695 -12.03 -11.14 -23.50
N LEU A 696 -11.53 -10.00 -22.99
CA LEU A 696 -12.11 -9.34 -21.84
C LEU A 696 -13.53 -8.83 -22.14
N GLN A 697 -14.52 -9.50 -21.56
CA GLN A 697 -15.93 -9.11 -21.64
C GLN A 697 -16.28 -8.09 -20.57
N ASP A 698 -17.44 -7.44 -20.72
CA ASP A 698 -18.01 -6.63 -19.67
C ASP A 698 -18.49 -7.54 -18.51
N GLY A 699 -18.39 -7.04 -17.29
CA GLY A 699 -18.66 -7.80 -16.06
C GLY A 699 -17.45 -7.80 -15.12
N VAL A 700 -17.45 -8.77 -14.21
CA VAL A 700 -16.46 -8.88 -13.13
C VAL A 700 -15.71 -10.19 -13.26
N TYR A 701 -14.39 -10.09 -13.34
CA TYR A 701 -13.49 -11.23 -13.20
C TYR A 701 -12.84 -11.17 -11.82
N LYS A 702 -12.74 -12.29 -11.11
CA LYS A 702 -12.00 -12.35 -9.84
C LYS A 702 -10.95 -13.44 -9.88
N TYR A 703 -9.74 -13.14 -9.44
CA TYR A 703 -8.62 -14.07 -9.45
C TYR A 703 -8.17 -14.40 -8.03
N TYR A 704 -8.03 -15.69 -7.75
CA TYR A 704 -7.60 -16.23 -6.48
C TYR A 704 -6.43 -17.18 -6.68
N VAL A 705 -5.61 -17.28 -5.64
CA VAL A 705 -4.55 -18.29 -5.51
C VAL A 705 -4.85 -19.12 -4.28
N THR A 706 -4.78 -20.45 -4.42
CA THR A 706 -5.01 -21.39 -3.33
C THR A 706 -3.75 -22.19 -3.06
N ASP A 707 -3.38 -22.36 -1.81
CA ASP A 707 -2.38 -23.34 -1.39
C ASP A 707 -3.00 -24.74 -1.40
N TYR A 708 -3.08 -25.31 -2.60
CA TYR A 708 -3.69 -26.62 -2.85
C TYR A 708 -3.08 -27.69 -1.95
N THR A 709 -1.75 -27.65 -1.78
CA THR A 709 -1.00 -28.60 -0.95
C THR A 709 -1.52 -28.61 0.49
N ASN A 710 -1.70 -27.43 1.10
CA ASN A 710 -2.19 -27.35 2.47
C ASN A 710 -3.72 -27.52 2.55
N CYS A 711 -4.47 -27.15 1.51
CA CYS A 711 -5.93 -27.40 1.43
C CYS A 711 -6.27 -28.90 1.49
N ILE A 712 -5.62 -29.73 0.67
CA ILE A 712 -5.91 -31.19 0.64
C ILE A 712 -5.43 -31.91 1.91
N LEU A 713 -4.51 -31.29 2.66
CA LEU A 713 -4.05 -31.77 3.96
C LEU A 713 -4.89 -31.24 5.14
N ASP A 714 -5.92 -30.42 4.88
CA ASP A 714 -6.74 -29.73 5.88
C ASP A 714 -5.90 -28.85 6.84
N GLN A 715 -4.83 -28.24 6.33
CA GLN A 715 -3.93 -27.35 7.05
C GLN A 715 -4.28 -25.88 6.81
N THR A 716 -5.55 -25.54 7.04
CA THR A 716 -6.18 -24.24 6.73
C THR A 716 -5.55 -23.01 7.38
N ALA A 717 -4.84 -23.18 8.49
CA ALA A 717 -4.14 -22.11 9.21
C ALA A 717 -2.66 -22.00 8.84
N SER A 718 -2.21 -22.70 7.78
CA SER A 718 -0.82 -22.65 7.32
C SER A 718 -0.40 -21.22 6.92
N GLN A 719 0.90 -20.95 7.06
CA GLN A 719 1.56 -19.73 6.55
C GLN A 719 2.39 -20.01 5.30
N GLU A 720 2.36 -21.21 4.75
CA GLU A 720 3.17 -21.54 3.57
C GLU A 720 2.80 -20.69 2.36
N LEU A 721 1.51 -20.43 2.12
CA LEU A 721 1.07 -19.48 1.09
C LEU A 721 1.72 -18.10 1.25
N SER A 722 1.72 -17.52 2.46
CA SER A 722 2.29 -16.19 2.72
C SER A 722 3.82 -16.16 2.73
N ARG A 723 4.47 -17.33 2.77
CA ARG A 723 5.93 -17.51 2.69
C ARG A 723 6.39 -18.05 1.34
N SER A 724 5.47 -18.21 0.39
CA SER A 724 5.74 -18.87 -0.88
C SER A 724 6.51 -18.01 -1.89
N GLY A 725 6.70 -16.73 -1.61
CA GLY A 725 7.20 -15.78 -2.60
C GLY A 725 6.22 -15.56 -3.76
N ALA A 726 4.96 -15.98 -3.62
CA ALA A 726 3.97 -15.92 -4.69
C ALA A 726 3.81 -14.49 -5.24
N THR A 727 3.91 -14.39 -6.55
CA THR A 727 3.74 -13.16 -7.33
C THR A 727 2.76 -13.43 -8.46
N VAL A 728 1.76 -12.57 -8.60
CA VAL A 728 0.79 -12.63 -9.69
C VAL A 728 1.02 -11.42 -10.60
N SER A 729 1.36 -11.68 -11.86
CA SER A 729 1.59 -10.64 -12.88
C SER A 729 0.56 -10.74 -13.99
N LEU A 730 0.00 -9.59 -14.39
CA LEU A 730 -0.94 -9.48 -15.50
C LEU A 730 -0.25 -8.83 -16.69
N TYR A 731 -0.45 -9.40 -17.87
CA TYR A 731 0.10 -8.91 -19.13
C TYR A 731 -1.02 -8.66 -20.14
N THR A 732 -0.87 -7.59 -20.90
CA THR A 732 -1.66 -7.28 -22.10
C THR A 732 -0.72 -7.14 -23.29
N GLN A 733 -1.24 -6.84 -24.48
CA GLN A 733 -0.42 -6.48 -25.64
C GLN A 733 0.60 -5.36 -25.36
N ASP A 734 0.29 -4.46 -24.41
CA ASP A 734 1.12 -3.31 -24.04
C ASP A 734 2.23 -3.66 -23.03
N GLY A 735 2.26 -4.91 -22.54
CA GLY A 735 3.20 -5.38 -21.52
C GLY A 735 2.56 -5.60 -20.15
N LEU A 736 3.32 -5.40 -19.08
CA LEU A 736 2.88 -5.63 -17.70
C LEU A 736 1.80 -4.61 -17.30
N ALA A 737 0.59 -5.10 -17.03
CA ALA A 737 -0.57 -4.31 -16.62
C ALA A 737 -0.78 -4.27 -15.10
N GLY A 738 -0.25 -5.25 -14.36
CA GLY A 738 -0.36 -5.28 -12.90
C GLY A 738 0.55 -6.34 -12.30
N ARG A 739 0.99 -6.09 -11.06
CA ARG A 739 1.80 -7.04 -10.29
C ARG A 739 1.38 -7.00 -8.83
N PHE A 740 1.18 -8.18 -8.26
CA PHE A 740 0.71 -8.37 -6.89
C PHE A 740 1.64 -9.33 -6.16
N TYR A 741 2.07 -8.92 -4.97
CA TYR A 741 2.89 -9.74 -4.09
C TYR A 741 2.03 -10.32 -2.99
N VAL A 742 2.24 -11.60 -2.69
CA VAL A 742 1.50 -12.28 -1.64
C VAL A 742 1.70 -11.57 -0.30
N PRO A 743 0.62 -11.19 0.42
CA PRO A 743 0.72 -10.66 1.77
C PRO A 743 1.46 -11.62 2.70
N VAL A 744 2.58 -11.16 3.27
CA VAL A 744 3.43 -11.96 4.15
C VAL A 744 2.84 -12.12 5.55
N LEU A 745 3.28 -13.18 6.26
CA LEU A 745 2.90 -13.53 7.64
C LEU A 745 1.38 -13.67 7.87
N GLN A 746 0.62 -13.93 6.82
CA GLN A 746 -0.80 -14.24 6.93
C GLN A 746 -1.00 -15.73 7.20
N ASN A 747 -1.97 -16.03 8.07
CA ASN A 747 -2.53 -17.37 8.18
C ASN A 747 -3.63 -17.52 7.12
N GLY A 748 -3.66 -18.66 6.44
CA GLY A 748 -4.68 -18.95 5.45
C GLY A 748 -4.09 -19.59 4.20
N VAL A 749 -4.99 -20.25 3.47
CA VAL A 749 -4.67 -21.07 2.31
C VAL A 749 -5.33 -20.55 1.04
N ILE A 750 -6.09 -19.45 1.10
CA ILE A 750 -6.68 -18.80 -0.06
C ILE A 750 -6.32 -17.31 -0.04
N TRP A 751 -5.84 -16.81 -1.17
CA TRP A 751 -5.53 -15.40 -1.41
C TRP A 751 -6.41 -14.86 -2.55
N GLU A 752 -7.33 -13.94 -2.23
CA GLU A 752 -8.05 -13.14 -3.23
C GLU A 752 -7.14 -12.00 -3.69
N VAL A 753 -6.69 -12.07 -4.95
CA VAL A 753 -5.59 -11.25 -5.44
C VAL A 753 -6.09 -9.91 -5.94
N PHE A 754 -6.94 -9.95 -6.97
CA PHE A 754 -7.48 -8.79 -7.67
C PHE A 754 -8.84 -9.14 -8.29
N GLU A 755 -9.59 -8.10 -8.67
CA GLU A 755 -10.68 -8.21 -9.61
C GLU A 755 -10.43 -7.35 -10.85
N ILE A 756 -11.03 -7.72 -11.98
CA ILE A 756 -11.11 -6.88 -13.18
C ILE A 756 -12.57 -6.49 -13.33
N ARG A 757 -12.83 -5.18 -13.29
CA ARG A 757 -14.16 -4.60 -13.44
C ARG A 757 -14.04 -3.34 -14.28
N ASN A 758 -14.99 -3.13 -15.19
CA ASN A 758 -14.94 -2.01 -16.13
C ASN A 758 -13.57 -1.90 -16.82
N LYS A 759 -13.02 -3.06 -17.22
CA LYS A 759 -11.71 -3.21 -17.87
C LYS A 759 -10.51 -2.66 -17.06
N SER A 760 -10.73 -2.40 -15.77
CA SER A 760 -9.73 -1.88 -14.84
C SER A 760 -9.39 -2.95 -13.79
N VAL A 761 -8.11 -3.09 -13.48
CA VAL A 761 -7.63 -4.04 -12.47
C VAL A 761 -7.70 -3.36 -11.11
N VAL A 762 -8.46 -3.95 -10.19
CA VAL A 762 -8.64 -3.47 -8.82
C VAL A 762 -7.98 -4.46 -7.86
N PRO A 763 -6.92 -4.07 -7.14
CA PRO A 763 -6.30 -4.93 -6.13
C PRO A 763 -7.31 -5.31 -5.03
N ILE A 764 -7.24 -6.54 -4.54
CA ILE A 764 -8.06 -6.99 -3.39
C ILE A 764 -7.18 -7.36 -2.19
N GLN A 765 -6.24 -8.29 -2.36
CA GLN A 765 -5.24 -8.68 -1.36
C GLN A 765 -5.84 -9.20 -0.03
N ARG A 766 -6.88 -10.04 -0.09
CA ARG A 766 -7.53 -10.64 1.10
C ARG A 766 -7.08 -12.09 1.29
N TYR A 767 -7.06 -12.53 2.55
CA TYR A 767 -6.68 -13.87 2.97
C TYR A 767 -7.85 -14.61 3.63
N TYR A 768 -7.95 -15.91 3.36
CA TYR A 768 -8.93 -16.78 3.99
C TYR A 768 -8.32 -18.12 4.40
N SER A 769 -8.76 -18.62 5.55
CA SER A 769 -8.44 -19.97 6.03
C SER A 769 -9.58 -20.96 5.80
N ASN A 770 -10.82 -20.50 5.72
CA ASN A 770 -11.96 -21.40 5.69
C ASN A 770 -12.19 -21.96 4.27
N ILE A 771 -12.05 -23.27 4.12
CA ILE A 771 -12.23 -24.00 2.85
C ILE A 771 -13.56 -24.75 2.79
N ALA A 772 -14.42 -24.58 3.80
CA ALA A 772 -15.71 -25.29 3.88
C ALA A 772 -16.70 -24.82 2.82
N ASP A 773 -17.65 -25.71 2.51
CA ASP A 773 -18.84 -25.50 1.67
C ASP A 773 -18.58 -25.19 0.18
N LYS A 774 -17.31 -25.18 -0.24
CA LYS A 774 -16.87 -24.92 -1.62
C LYS A 774 -15.91 -26.01 -2.08
N PRO A 775 -16.42 -27.07 -2.75
CA PRO A 775 -15.65 -28.30 -3.00
C PRO A 775 -14.44 -28.10 -3.91
N TRP A 776 -14.40 -27.06 -4.72
CA TRP A 776 -13.29 -26.78 -5.63
C TRP A 776 -11.99 -26.38 -4.92
N TRP A 777 -12.01 -26.01 -3.63
CA TRP A 777 -10.78 -25.77 -2.86
C TRP A 777 -10.06 -27.06 -2.46
N THR A 778 -10.80 -28.17 -2.40
CA THR A 778 -10.32 -29.46 -1.85
C THR A 778 -10.53 -30.62 -2.80
N THR A 779 -10.88 -30.36 -4.06
CA THR A 779 -11.06 -31.43 -5.05
C THR A 779 -9.71 -32.06 -5.35
N ASP A 780 -9.65 -33.39 -5.40
CA ASP A 780 -8.42 -34.12 -5.65
C ASP A 780 -8.02 -34.03 -7.15
N LYS A 781 -6.74 -33.76 -7.43
CA LYS A 781 -6.15 -33.72 -8.78
C LYS A 781 -5.90 -35.13 -9.41
N SER A 782 -6.15 -36.23 -8.68
CA SER A 782 -5.82 -37.61 -9.10
C SER A 782 -6.73 -38.28 -10.14
#